data_AF-A0A328CB66-F1
#
_entry.id   AF-A0A328CB66-F1
#
_cell.length_a   1.000
_cell.length_b   1.000
_cell.length_c   1.000
_cell.angle_alpha   90.00
_cell.angle_beta   90.00
_cell.angle_gamma   90.00
#
_symmetry.space_group_name_H-M   'P 1'
#
loop_
_entity.id
_entity.type
_entity.pdbx_description
1 polymer ?
#
loop_
_entity_poly.entity_id
_entity_poly.type
_entity_poly.pdbx_seq_one_letter_code
_entity_poly.pdbx_strand_id
1 'polypeptide(L)'
;MALSACGGDPEPDRNPDVGQDVDPDPDAGDTDVDPDADVDPDADVDPDTDVDITDPPEDAIACDEPMPQPPQGERCVVIPGNGDHILFRGTLLAGDDVYHEGSLLLNDQSPNRQIVCSGCGCADTPEAQDATIVSCPSGVISPGLINPHDHITYSLSHPRPHGEERFDHRHDWRRGLRGHDQINTSPGSDNSHEGILYGELRMLFGGATSVVGSVGSGDASGMLRNLDNTSYTEGLSGVDVSYRTFPLGDSNGTLRASGCDYPNIDNESRLNSGVYLPHLSEGIDPEANNEFHCASGASGSDLIQDNTSIIHGIGLSTRDIALMARRGATLVWSARTNIDLYGNTAQAPIFKRFGVPIALGTDWSASGSMNMLRELQCADYLNRLYYDETFTEQELWMMATANAADAMGAGDQIGRLEEGYVGDITIFDGTDRLPYRAIIDAEIADIVLVLRGGEPLYGDAQLIEALVDSAELDGCEQIDVCERGRRLCVELDAGKSLSAIRSAVSSNAYELFFCGEPDDEPSCMPFRPNEYSGLTDNTDNSGDGIPDAVDNCPAYFNPIRPMDGGQQPDTNGNGIGDICDPCPLSEDPNCNTIDPDDLDGDGVANDTDNCPVHFNPGQENTSGDAYGDACSPCPETFLGEGEACPVSIYSIKNGTTDPGSLGTFEGVIVTAVAEGEGFFVQVDPQSDDYQGDQYSGIYVYNRGGTVFPQVGDRIDLTGSSTLFYGQFQVGNVSAINILESGYPLPAPTVVSPAEVANNGALRQAYEGVLVRVEDVTVTNNSPDPGPGQGDNPFEFAVDSGLRINNLMYTIDPKPEVGNSFASITGVLRWANENSKVEPRSELDVVSGPPFLAAASPEALFIDADGADGQLTLSLNRASQGESTLALSYNPAGIISGPTSATLADGEQSVTVAIAATTPDAEATISVTLDGVTLTIPVTTYSAASPRELSSLSASADTIFVGDQVNFDLELNLPAGAAGETVSLNLLPVETTLPFPAEVSFAAGEQRANITLTFNEGAGDYTLEATLGTTTLSADVTVANAPDEQSESFINFDGPGNTYGAGSFVGDSGYTFNYTGGRLVDETSNSDYTIDGRGLMFGGSGDKSLIVQGLEGGINSLRLEMRKAFTSGANRQIEVFVNGTSVGTSEVFGNASGADATVHELLLEDINISGTFDLEIRSIQSGQVTIDNLVWGSFLP
;
A
#
# COMPACT_ATOMS: atom_id res chain seq x y z
N MET A 1 -37.74 -38.69 -21.57
CA MET A 1 -37.60 -40.06 -22.12
C MET A 1 -36.67 -40.77 -21.15
N ALA A 2 -37.01 -41.80 -20.38
CA ALA A 2 -37.79 -43.02 -20.62
C ALA A 2 -36.97 -44.19 -21.18
N LEU A 3 -36.60 -45.09 -20.24
CA LEU A 3 -36.52 -46.56 -20.36
C LEU A 3 -35.27 -47.25 -20.97
N SER A 4 -34.61 -48.02 -20.07
CA SER A 4 -34.45 -49.50 -20.14
C SER A 4 -33.30 -50.13 -20.94
N ALA A 5 -32.86 -51.38 -20.65
CA ALA A 5 -32.83 -52.20 -19.41
C ALA A 5 -32.15 -53.57 -19.71
N CYS A 6 -31.85 -54.33 -18.64
CA CYS A 6 -31.50 -55.77 -18.62
C CYS A 6 -30.13 -56.17 -19.25
N GLY A 7 -29.38 -57.15 -18.72
CA GLY A 7 -29.55 -57.99 -17.52
C GLY A 7 -29.46 -59.49 -17.81
N GLY A 8 -28.92 -60.29 -16.88
CA GLY A 8 -28.96 -61.76 -16.94
C GLY A 8 -27.67 -62.47 -16.52
N ASP A 9 -27.64 -62.94 -15.27
CA ASP A 9 -26.78 -64.02 -14.74
C ASP A 9 -27.21 -65.38 -15.38
N PRO A 10 -26.32 -66.38 -15.64
CA PRO A 10 -25.79 -67.25 -14.58
C PRO A 10 -24.34 -67.82 -14.71
N GLU A 11 -23.73 -68.12 -13.56
CA GLU A 11 -22.78 -69.24 -13.29
C GLU A 11 -23.11 -70.53 -14.09
N PRO A 12 -22.15 -71.41 -14.49
CA PRO A 12 -21.45 -72.23 -13.47
C PRO A 12 -20.06 -72.88 -13.80
N ASP A 13 -19.52 -73.57 -12.76
CA ASP A 13 -19.01 -74.98 -12.77
C ASP A 13 -17.47 -75.29 -12.81
N ARG A 14 -16.97 -75.86 -11.68
CA ARG A 14 -16.00 -77.00 -11.51
C ARG A 14 -14.56 -76.81 -10.94
N ASN A 15 -14.45 -77.24 -9.67
CA ASN A 15 -13.31 -77.96 -9.04
C ASN A 15 -13.14 -79.39 -9.67
N PRO A 16 -12.13 -80.28 -9.40
CA PRO A 16 -11.34 -80.53 -8.16
C PRO A 16 -9.79 -80.51 -8.41
N ASP A 17 -8.82 -81.03 -7.64
CA ASP A 17 -8.62 -82.14 -6.65
C ASP A 17 -7.15 -81.95 -6.11
N VAL A 18 -6.59 -82.26 -4.92
CA VAL A 18 -6.83 -82.87 -3.57
C VAL A 18 -5.76 -82.22 -2.62
N GLY A 19 -5.80 -82.08 -1.28
CA GLY A 19 -6.63 -82.58 -0.17
C GLY A 19 -5.81 -83.34 0.91
N GLN A 20 -6.35 -83.54 2.13
CA GLN A 20 -5.79 -84.26 3.31
C GLN A 20 -4.70 -83.52 4.13
N ASP A 21 -4.54 -83.63 5.47
CA ASP A 21 -5.17 -84.37 6.62
C ASP A 21 -4.58 -83.74 7.94
N VAL A 22 -5.10 -83.74 9.19
CA VAL A 22 -6.23 -84.37 9.94
C VAL A 22 -6.74 -83.40 11.06
N ASP A 23 -7.92 -83.69 11.62
CA ASP A 23 -8.67 -83.12 12.80
C ASP A 23 -8.14 -83.68 14.18
N PRO A 24 -8.73 -83.48 15.43
CA PRO A 24 -10.03 -82.86 15.81
C PRO A 24 -10.22 -82.12 17.19
N ASP A 25 -11.46 -81.61 17.37
CA ASP A 25 -12.29 -81.55 18.62
C ASP A 25 -12.14 -80.37 19.64
N PRO A 26 -13.18 -80.02 20.45
CA PRO A 26 -13.96 -78.80 20.18
C PRO A 26 -14.45 -78.00 21.43
N ASP A 27 -15.26 -76.94 21.24
CA ASP A 27 -16.64 -76.87 21.78
C ASP A 27 -17.51 -75.76 21.11
N ALA A 28 -18.81 -75.67 21.47
CA ALA A 28 -19.86 -74.80 20.87
C ALA A 28 -19.71 -73.27 21.14
N GLY A 29 -20.40 -72.34 20.44
CA GLY A 29 -21.37 -72.43 19.32
C GLY A 29 -22.61 -71.52 19.49
N ASP A 30 -23.24 -71.09 18.37
CA ASP A 30 -24.33 -70.06 18.26
C ASP A 30 -23.86 -68.62 18.59
N THR A 31 -24.33 -67.51 18.00
CA THR A 31 -25.38 -67.22 16.98
C THR A 31 -24.98 -66.04 16.05
N ASP A 32 -25.50 -66.05 14.81
CA ASP A 32 -25.83 -64.92 13.92
C ASP A 32 -24.79 -63.79 13.59
N VAL A 33 -24.98 -63.15 12.43
CA VAL A 33 -24.06 -62.16 11.83
C VAL A 33 -24.84 -60.91 11.41
N ASP A 34 -24.33 -59.74 11.81
CA ASP A 34 -24.40 -58.48 11.04
C ASP A 34 -22.94 -58.09 10.68
N PRO A 35 -22.70 -57.26 9.64
CA PRO A 35 -21.37 -57.07 9.08
C PRO A 35 -20.55 -55.98 9.80
N ASP A 36 -19.31 -55.85 9.34
CA ASP A 36 -18.35 -54.79 9.63
C ASP A 36 -17.81 -54.79 11.08
N ALA A 37 -16.68 -55.49 11.24
CA ALA A 37 -15.83 -55.46 12.42
C ALA A 37 -14.37 -55.23 11.99
N ASP A 38 -13.85 -54.07 12.39
CA ASP A 38 -12.57 -53.84 13.05
C ASP A 38 -11.32 -54.57 12.54
N VAL A 39 -10.34 -53.77 12.07
CA VAL A 39 -8.93 -54.20 11.98
C VAL A 39 -8.18 -53.64 13.18
N ASP A 40 -7.97 -54.52 14.14
CA ASP A 40 -7.13 -54.38 15.34
C ASP A 40 -5.64 -54.14 14.99
N PRO A 41 -5.01 -53.10 15.56
CA PRO A 41 -3.56 -52.90 15.53
C PRO A 41 -2.89 -52.78 16.92
N ASP A 42 -3.42 -53.38 17.98
CA ASP A 42 -2.79 -53.34 19.32
C ASP A 42 -1.58 -54.28 19.43
N ALA A 43 -0.44 -53.74 19.89
CA ALA A 43 0.77 -54.52 20.22
C ALA A 43 1.65 -53.84 21.30
N ASP A 44 1.27 -54.03 22.56
CA ASP A 44 2.11 -53.89 23.76
C ASP A 44 2.60 -52.47 24.14
N VAL A 45 1.68 -51.53 24.38
CA VAL A 45 1.77 -50.65 25.57
C VAL A 45 0.53 -50.88 26.43
N ASP A 46 0.72 -51.01 27.75
CA ASP A 46 -0.30 -51.40 28.72
C ASP A 46 -0.80 -50.16 29.49
N PRO A 47 -2.06 -49.70 29.25
CA PRO A 47 -2.64 -48.57 29.96
C PRO A 47 -3.58 -49.02 31.10
N ASP A 48 -3.49 -50.26 31.60
CA ASP A 48 -4.32 -50.77 32.72
C ASP A 48 -3.85 -50.24 34.09
N THR A 49 -3.80 -48.91 34.20
CA THR A 49 -4.04 -48.21 35.46
C THR A 49 -5.48 -47.72 35.47
N ASP A 50 -6.34 -48.38 36.25
CA ASP A 50 -7.59 -47.81 36.76
C ASP A 50 -7.27 -46.46 37.43
N VAL A 51 -7.34 -45.35 36.67
CA VAL A 51 -7.34 -44.00 37.24
C VAL A 51 -8.71 -43.80 37.87
N ASP A 52 -8.82 -44.10 39.15
CA ASP A 52 -10.01 -43.76 39.93
C ASP A 52 -10.12 -42.23 39.97
N ILE A 53 -11.03 -41.69 39.16
CA ILE A 53 -11.27 -40.24 39.02
C ILE A 53 -11.77 -39.60 40.35
N THR A 54 -11.97 -40.39 41.41
CA THR A 54 -12.27 -39.91 42.77
C THR A 54 -11.06 -39.84 43.70
N ASP A 55 -9.90 -40.37 43.31
CA ASP A 55 -8.60 -39.98 43.89
C ASP A 55 -8.07 -38.75 43.13
N PRO A 56 -7.47 -37.76 43.81
CA PRO A 56 -6.91 -36.58 43.16
C PRO A 56 -5.65 -36.94 42.32
N PRO A 57 -5.30 -36.15 41.29
CA PRO A 57 -4.03 -36.29 40.56
C PRO A 57 -2.82 -36.38 41.51
N GLU A 58 -1.76 -37.13 41.15
CA GLU A 58 -0.65 -37.42 42.08
C GLU A 58 0.03 -36.17 42.68
N ASP A 59 0.01 -35.04 41.96
CA ASP A 59 0.59 -33.75 42.39
C ASP A 59 -0.44 -32.77 43.01
N ALA A 60 -1.74 -33.10 43.04
CA ALA A 60 -2.78 -32.19 43.51
C ALA A 60 -2.88 -32.12 45.06
N ILE A 61 -3.07 -30.91 45.58
CA ILE A 61 -3.07 -30.59 47.01
C ILE A 61 -4.46 -30.87 47.60
N ALA A 62 -4.62 -32.01 48.26
CA ALA A 62 -5.82 -32.30 49.05
C ALA A 62 -5.86 -31.46 50.35
N CYS A 63 -6.91 -30.66 50.52
CA CYS A 63 -7.05 -29.75 51.67
C CYS A 63 -7.62 -30.38 52.96
N ASP A 64 -8.17 -31.61 52.92
CA ASP A 64 -8.83 -32.27 54.05
C ASP A 64 -9.96 -31.41 54.70
N GLU A 65 -10.68 -30.60 53.92
CA GLU A 65 -11.74 -29.67 54.38
C GLU A 65 -13.17 -30.10 53.94
N PRO A 66 -13.90 -30.95 54.70
CA PRO A 66 -15.14 -31.56 54.23
C PRO A 66 -16.17 -30.59 53.65
N MET A 67 -16.50 -30.75 52.36
CA MET A 67 -17.45 -29.88 51.67
C MET A 67 -18.94 -30.19 51.98
N PRO A 68 -19.77 -29.16 52.21
CA PRO A 68 -21.22 -29.29 52.19
C PRO A 68 -21.72 -29.94 50.89
N GLN A 69 -22.46 -31.03 51.03
CA GLN A 69 -22.96 -31.83 49.91
C GLN A 69 -24.27 -31.26 49.36
N PRO A 70 -24.45 -31.22 48.03
CA PRO A 70 -25.65 -30.66 47.42
C PRO A 70 -26.89 -31.56 47.61
N PRO A 71 -28.10 -31.00 47.46
CA PRO A 71 -29.32 -31.80 47.34
C PRO A 71 -29.27 -32.77 46.14
N GLN A 72 -30.03 -33.86 46.23
CA GLN A 72 -29.97 -34.93 45.22
C GLN A 72 -30.45 -34.44 43.85
N GLY A 73 -29.51 -34.31 42.90
CA GLY A 73 -29.76 -33.83 41.53
C GLY A 73 -29.31 -32.39 41.29
N GLU A 74 -28.71 -31.73 42.29
CA GLU A 74 -28.12 -30.39 42.21
C GLU A 74 -26.58 -30.54 42.26
N ARG A 75 -25.84 -29.70 41.52
CA ARG A 75 -24.36 -29.78 41.44
C ARG A 75 -23.66 -29.06 42.59
N CYS A 76 -24.33 -28.06 43.17
CA CYS A 76 -23.82 -27.18 44.20
C CYS A 76 -24.89 -26.87 45.25
N VAL A 77 -24.47 -26.37 46.41
CA VAL A 77 -25.36 -25.83 47.45
C VAL A 77 -24.88 -24.47 47.93
N VAL A 78 -25.81 -23.52 48.03
CA VAL A 78 -25.57 -22.22 48.65
C VAL A 78 -26.06 -22.25 50.10
N ILE A 79 -25.19 -21.84 51.03
CA ILE A 79 -25.49 -21.64 52.44
C ILE A 79 -25.40 -20.12 52.71
N PRO A 80 -26.54 -19.41 52.86
CA PRO A 80 -26.53 -17.97 53.07
C PRO A 80 -25.77 -17.55 54.34
N GLY A 81 -24.90 -16.55 54.20
CA GLY A 81 -24.16 -15.92 55.29
C GLY A 81 -24.97 -14.87 56.06
N ASN A 82 -24.29 -14.13 56.94
CA ASN A 82 -24.82 -12.92 57.59
C ASN A 82 -24.09 -11.64 57.13
N GLY A 83 -23.03 -11.76 56.35
CA GLY A 83 -22.26 -10.66 55.76
C GLY A 83 -22.01 -10.89 54.27
N ASP A 84 -21.47 -9.85 53.62
CA ASP A 84 -21.50 -9.73 52.16
C ASP A 84 -20.33 -10.44 51.42
N HIS A 85 -19.46 -11.15 52.14
CA HIS A 85 -18.38 -11.97 51.55
C HIS A 85 -18.94 -13.28 50.94
N ILE A 86 -18.25 -13.84 49.95
CA ILE A 86 -18.65 -15.09 49.27
C ILE A 86 -17.49 -16.09 49.28
N LEU A 87 -17.72 -17.30 49.79
CA LEU A 87 -16.74 -18.40 49.85
C LEU A 87 -17.15 -19.51 48.88
N PHE A 88 -16.41 -19.66 47.78
CA PHE A 88 -16.56 -20.80 46.87
C PHE A 88 -15.71 -21.98 47.36
N ARG A 89 -16.21 -23.21 47.19
CA ARG A 89 -15.52 -24.45 47.57
C ARG A 89 -15.74 -25.54 46.51
N GLY A 90 -14.67 -26.23 46.12
CA GLY A 90 -14.67 -27.23 45.05
C GLY A 90 -13.25 -27.77 44.78
N THR A 91 -12.97 -28.20 43.56
CA THR A 91 -11.59 -28.32 43.08
C THR A 91 -11.17 -26.98 42.48
N LEU A 92 -10.01 -26.44 42.85
CA LEU A 92 -9.63 -25.06 42.55
C LEU A 92 -8.31 -25.02 41.76
N LEU A 93 -8.31 -24.36 40.62
CA LEU A 93 -7.12 -24.15 39.76
C LEU A 93 -6.52 -22.77 40.07
N ALA A 94 -5.39 -22.74 40.79
CA ALA A 94 -4.80 -21.50 41.32
C ALA A 94 -3.32 -21.39 40.93
N GLY A 95 -3.07 -20.90 39.70
CA GLY A 95 -1.73 -20.84 39.12
C GLY A 95 -1.23 -22.26 38.80
N ASP A 96 -0.06 -22.61 39.31
CA ASP A 96 0.55 -23.94 39.16
C ASP A 96 -0.04 -25.00 40.11
N ASP A 97 -0.82 -24.58 41.12
CA ASP A 97 -1.39 -25.49 42.12
C ASP A 97 -2.84 -25.90 41.78
N VAL A 98 -3.13 -27.21 41.91
CA VAL A 98 -4.50 -27.76 41.93
C VAL A 98 -4.89 -28.10 43.37
N TYR A 99 -5.90 -27.45 43.93
CA TYR A 99 -6.38 -27.67 45.29
C TYR A 99 -7.70 -28.47 45.32
N HIS A 100 -7.67 -29.71 45.82
CA HIS A 100 -8.85 -30.56 45.97
C HIS A 100 -9.50 -30.38 47.35
N GLU A 101 -10.84 -30.25 47.40
CA GLU A 101 -11.58 -29.59 48.49
C GLU A 101 -11.08 -28.16 48.81
N GLY A 102 -10.51 -27.47 47.82
CA GLY A 102 -10.01 -26.11 47.92
C GLY A 102 -11.10 -25.07 48.14
N SER A 103 -10.70 -23.89 48.64
CA SER A 103 -11.58 -22.81 49.04
C SER A 103 -11.09 -21.46 48.47
N LEU A 104 -12.01 -20.64 47.94
CA LEU A 104 -11.74 -19.31 47.37
C LEU A 104 -12.68 -18.27 48.00
N LEU A 105 -12.13 -17.22 48.60
CA LEU A 105 -12.91 -16.19 49.33
C LEU A 105 -12.87 -14.85 48.60
N LEU A 106 -14.05 -14.31 48.28
CA LEU A 106 -14.26 -12.96 47.78
C LEU A 106 -14.68 -11.99 48.89
N ASN A 107 -14.23 -10.74 48.77
CA ASN A 107 -14.57 -9.66 49.69
C ASN A 107 -16.01 -9.10 49.54
N ASP A 108 -16.34 -8.10 50.37
CA ASP A 108 -17.62 -7.40 50.41
C ASP A 108 -17.78 -6.26 49.37
N GLN A 109 -16.84 -6.09 48.43
CA GLN A 109 -16.81 -4.94 47.52
C GLN A 109 -17.56 -5.24 46.21
N SER A 110 -18.88 -5.08 46.23
CA SER A 110 -19.74 -5.20 45.04
C SER A 110 -19.91 -3.86 44.30
N PRO A 111 -19.80 -3.81 42.95
CA PRO A 111 -19.22 -4.82 42.05
C PRO A 111 -17.68 -4.77 42.03
N ASN A 112 -17.05 -5.75 41.37
CA ASN A 112 -15.59 -5.97 41.33
C ASN A 112 -14.99 -6.36 42.68
N ARG A 113 -15.57 -7.41 43.25
CA ARG A 113 -15.08 -8.10 44.43
C ARG A 113 -13.68 -8.64 44.16
N GLN A 114 -12.78 -8.45 45.12
CA GLN A 114 -11.43 -9.02 45.05
C GLN A 114 -11.36 -10.33 45.82
N ILE A 115 -10.53 -11.24 45.31
CA ILE A 115 -10.11 -12.46 46.01
C ILE A 115 -9.23 -12.03 47.20
N VAL A 116 -9.55 -12.56 48.38
CA VAL A 116 -8.82 -12.29 49.64
C VAL A 116 -8.24 -13.55 50.28
N CYS A 117 -8.52 -14.73 49.72
CA CYS A 117 -7.85 -15.99 50.02
C CYS A 117 -8.12 -17.00 48.90
N SER A 118 -7.13 -17.81 48.55
CA SER A 118 -7.21 -18.92 47.57
C SER A 118 -6.43 -20.12 48.08
N GLY A 119 -6.92 -21.34 47.83
CA GLY A 119 -6.29 -22.60 48.24
C GLY A 119 -6.87 -23.21 49.54
N CYS A 120 -6.05 -23.93 50.31
CA CYS A 120 -6.46 -24.52 51.59
C CYS A 120 -6.48 -23.50 52.74
N GLY A 121 -7.38 -23.69 53.71
CA GLY A 121 -7.46 -22.89 54.93
C GLY A 121 -8.34 -21.65 54.82
N CYS A 122 -8.80 -21.28 53.62
CA CYS A 122 -9.61 -20.08 53.41
C CYS A 122 -10.97 -20.13 54.14
N ALA A 123 -11.54 -21.32 54.33
CA ALA A 123 -12.76 -21.52 55.11
C ALA A 123 -12.60 -21.26 56.63
N ASP A 124 -11.37 -21.33 57.15
CA ASP A 124 -11.05 -21.08 58.57
C ASP A 124 -10.71 -19.61 58.88
N THR A 125 -10.69 -18.73 57.85
CA THR A 125 -10.43 -17.29 58.01
C THR A 125 -11.51 -16.59 58.85
N PRO A 126 -11.19 -15.54 59.62
CA PRO A 126 -12.19 -14.73 60.31
C PRO A 126 -13.28 -14.18 59.39
N GLU A 127 -12.90 -13.80 58.17
CA GLU A 127 -13.74 -13.19 57.14
C GLU A 127 -14.73 -14.20 56.53
N ALA A 128 -14.37 -15.49 56.41
CA ALA A 128 -15.26 -16.55 55.96
C ALA A 128 -16.40 -16.90 56.96
N GLN A 129 -16.31 -16.52 58.24
CA GLN A 129 -17.24 -17.00 59.29
C GLN A 129 -18.69 -16.55 59.13
N ASP A 130 -18.91 -15.40 58.49
CA ASP A 130 -20.24 -14.85 58.17
C ASP A 130 -20.50 -14.79 56.65
N ALA A 131 -19.61 -15.34 55.82
CA ALA A 131 -19.71 -15.35 54.36
C ALA A 131 -20.83 -16.28 53.84
N THR A 132 -21.35 -15.98 52.65
CA THR A 132 -22.22 -16.91 51.91
C THR A 132 -21.37 -17.98 51.25
N ILE A 133 -21.63 -19.26 51.57
CA ILE A 133 -20.81 -20.38 51.09
C ILE A 133 -21.47 -21.00 49.86
N VAL A 134 -20.75 -21.08 48.75
CA VAL A 134 -21.12 -21.81 47.53
C VAL A 134 -20.25 -23.06 47.46
N SER A 135 -20.84 -24.22 47.75
CA SER A 135 -20.12 -25.50 47.81
C SER A 135 -20.50 -26.36 46.61
N CYS A 136 -19.54 -26.68 45.75
CA CYS A 136 -19.67 -27.44 44.51
C CYS A 136 -18.72 -28.64 44.54
N PRO A 137 -19.07 -29.78 45.16
CA PRO A 137 -18.10 -30.84 45.43
C PRO A 137 -17.49 -31.52 44.20
N SER A 138 -18.17 -31.52 43.05
CA SER A 138 -17.64 -31.95 41.75
C SER A 138 -17.43 -30.78 40.78
N GLY A 139 -17.44 -29.54 41.28
CA GLY A 139 -17.20 -28.34 40.49
C GLY A 139 -15.71 -28.00 40.45
N VAL A 140 -15.19 -27.75 39.25
CA VAL A 140 -13.85 -27.19 39.06
C VAL A 140 -13.95 -25.67 38.92
N ILE A 141 -13.26 -24.94 39.79
CA ILE A 141 -13.24 -23.49 39.89
C ILE A 141 -11.99 -22.98 39.16
N SER A 142 -12.22 -22.25 38.08
CA SER A 142 -11.21 -21.66 37.20
C SER A 142 -11.34 -20.12 37.22
N PRO A 143 -10.29 -19.36 36.87
CA PRO A 143 -10.48 -18.03 36.31
C PRO A 143 -11.53 -18.07 35.19
N GLY A 144 -12.27 -16.98 35.01
CA GLY A 144 -13.08 -16.78 33.82
C GLY A 144 -12.19 -16.83 32.57
N LEU A 145 -12.67 -17.47 31.49
CA LEU A 145 -11.89 -17.55 30.26
C LEU A 145 -11.79 -16.16 29.61
N ILE A 146 -10.70 -15.93 28.90
CA ILE A 146 -10.41 -14.65 28.24
C ILE A 146 -10.22 -14.91 26.75
N ASN A 147 -10.93 -14.16 25.91
CA ASN A 147 -10.77 -14.21 24.45
C ASN A 147 -9.98 -12.98 23.95
N PRO A 148 -8.63 -13.03 23.87
CA PRO A 148 -7.79 -11.94 23.38
C PRO A 148 -7.97 -11.59 21.89
N HIS A 149 -8.77 -12.34 21.12
CA HIS A 149 -9.07 -11.99 19.73
C HIS A 149 -10.37 -12.61 19.19
N ASP A 150 -11.34 -11.76 18.87
CA ASP A 150 -12.49 -12.00 18.00
C ASP A 150 -12.57 -10.90 16.91
N HIS A 151 -13.64 -10.92 16.10
CA HIS A 151 -14.21 -9.73 15.46
C HIS A 151 -15.71 -9.67 15.82
N ILE A 152 -16.04 -9.22 17.04
CA ILE A 152 -17.36 -9.48 17.65
C ILE A 152 -18.54 -8.91 16.84
N THR A 153 -18.27 -7.87 16.05
CA THR A 153 -19.19 -7.27 15.07
C THR A 153 -19.69 -8.27 14.02
N TYR A 154 -18.87 -9.25 13.62
CA TYR A 154 -19.24 -10.30 12.67
C TYR A 154 -19.89 -11.53 13.32
N SER A 155 -19.96 -11.60 14.65
CA SER A 155 -20.46 -12.76 15.41
C SER A 155 -21.83 -13.27 14.98
N LEU A 156 -22.70 -12.43 14.42
CA LEU A 156 -23.99 -12.89 13.88
C LEU A 156 -23.84 -13.80 12.64
N SER A 157 -22.66 -13.88 12.03
CA SER A 157 -22.40 -14.64 10.81
C SER A 157 -22.27 -16.13 11.09
N HIS A 158 -22.88 -16.94 10.23
CA HIS A 158 -22.71 -18.40 10.24
C HIS A 158 -21.34 -18.77 9.67
N PRO A 159 -20.75 -19.89 10.12
CA PRO A 159 -19.62 -20.54 9.46
C PRO A 159 -19.84 -20.71 7.96
N ARG A 160 -18.73 -20.79 7.21
CA ARG A 160 -18.74 -21.00 5.77
C ARG A 160 -18.00 -22.28 5.41
N PRO A 161 -18.68 -23.36 4.98
CA PRO A 161 -17.98 -24.54 4.49
C PRO A 161 -17.19 -24.19 3.21
N HIS A 162 -15.87 -24.06 3.34
CA HIS A 162 -14.95 -23.74 2.25
C HIS A 162 -14.68 -24.94 1.33
N GLY A 163 -14.91 -26.16 1.83
CA GLY A 163 -14.72 -27.39 1.06
C GLY A 163 -13.26 -27.60 0.68
N GLU A 164 -12.98 -27.69 -0.62
CA GLU A 164 -11.61 -27.79 -1.15
C GLU A 164 -10.87 -26.45 -1.23
N GLU A 165 -11.54 -25.30 -1.07
CA GLU A 165 -10.85 -24.00 -1.14
C GLU A 165 -9.92 -23.81 0.07
N ARG A 166 -8.67 -23.42 -0.19
CA ARG A 166 -7.69 -22.96 0.81
C ARG A 166 -6.87 -21.82 0.25
N PHE A 167 -6.42 -20.94 1.14
CA PHE A 167 -5.78 -19.66 0.81
C PHE A 167 -4.29 -19.69 1.15
N ASP A 168 -3.52 -18.76 0.59
CA ASP A 168 -2.10 -18.60 0.92
C ASP A 168 -1.86 -17.34 1.78
N HIS A 169 -2.74 -16.33 1.72
CA HIS A 169 -2.67 -15.08 2.50
C HIS A 169 -4.05 -14.47 2.72
N ARG A 170 -4.25 -13.73 3.82
CA ARG A 170 -5.51 -13.05 4.16
C ARG A 170 -6.23 -12.31 3.04
N HIS A 171 -5.50 -11.72 2.08
CA HIS A 171 -6.12 -10.97 1.00
C HIS A 171 -6.76 -11.85 -0.08
N ASP A 172 -6.42 -13.13 -0.17
CA ASP A 172 -7.07 -14.08 -1.08
C ASP A 172 -8.56 -14.20 -0.72
N TRP A 173 -8.87 -14.66 0.49
CA TRP A 173 -10.26 -14.82 0.95
C TRP A 173 -10.97 -13.48 1.19
N ARG A 174 -10.25 -12.46 1.68
CA ARG A 174 -10.85 -11.16 2.02
C ARG A 174 -11.24 -10.34 0.80
N ARG A 175 -10.55 -10.53 -0.34
CA ARG A 175 -10.66 -9.66 -1.53
C ARG A 175 -10.88 -10.42 -2.85
N GLY A 176 -10.80 -11.75 -2.86
CA GLY A 176 -10.84 -12.56 -4.08
C GLY A 176 -9.57 -12.41 -4.93
N LEU A 177 -8.39 -12.41 -4.29
CA LEU A 177 -7.10 -12.31 -5.00
C LEU A 177 -6.59 -13.69 -5.47
N ARG A 178 -5.56 -13.65 -6.33
CA ARG A 178 -4.84 -14.79 -6.95
C ARG A 178 -5.66 -15.85 -7.71
N GLY A 179 -6.99 -15.74 -7.70
CA GLY A 179 -7.93 -16.68 -8.32
C GLY A 179 -8.95 -17.28 -7.35
N HIS A 180 -8.82 -16.97 -6.06
CA HIS A 180 -9.67 -17.43 -4.97
C HIS A 180 -11.02 -16.74 -4.93
N ASP A 181 -12.02 -17.43 -4.35
CA ASP A 181 -13.34 -16.84 -4.09
C ASP A 181 -13.34 -15.96 -2.83
N GLN A 182 -14.01 -14.80 -2.89
CA GLN A 182 -14.13 -13.92 -1.74
C GLN A 182 -15.13 -14.48 -0.71
N ILE A 183 -14.71 -14.63 0.55
CA ILE A 183 -15.61 -14.98 1.65
C ILE A 183 -16.62 -13.86 1.86
N ASN A 184 -17.90 -14.19 1.68
CA ASN A 184 -19.03 -13.30 1.89
C ASN A 184 -19.83 -13.74 3.11
N THR A 185 -19.70 -13.02 4.22
CA THR A 185 -20.42 -13.27 5.48
C THR A 185 -21.92 -12.95 5.36
N SER A 186 -22.74 -13.64 6.15
CA SER A 186 -24.20 -13.40 6.20
C SER A 186 -24.72 -13.67 7.61
N PRO A 187 -25.37 -12.71 8.29
CA PRO A 187 -25.84 -11.41 7.78
C PRO A 187 -24.72 -10.38 7.57
N GLY A 188 -23.49 -10.66 7.99
CA GLY A 188 -22.36 -9.74 7.95
C GLY A 188 -22.18 -9.01 9.28
N SER A 189 -21.42 -7.91 9.28
CA SER A 189 -21.16 -7.10 10.48
C SER A 189 -22.41 -6.40 11.01
N ASP A 190 -22.74 -6.60 12.28
CA ASP A 190 -23.68 -5.79 13.05
C ASP A 190 -22.94 -5.04 14.15
N ASN A 191 -22.96 -3.72 14.05
CA ASN A 191 -22.26 -2.81 14.96
C ASN A 191 -23.22 -2.16 15.96
N SER A 192 -24.48 -2.63 16.04
CA SER A 192 -25.41 -2.19 17.07
C SER A 192 -24.98 -2.74 18.43
N HIS A 193 -25.30 -1.99 19.49
CA HIS A 193 -25.06 -2.41 20.87
C HIS A 193 -25.68 -3.78 21.18
N GLU A 194 -26.87 -4.06 20.65
CA GLU A 194 -27.51 -5.38 20.71
C GLU A 194 -26.76 -6.47 19.90
N GLY A 195 -26.10 -6.11 18.79
CA GLY A 195 -25.23 -7.03 18.03
C GLY A 195 -23.95 -7.39 18.79
N ILE A 196 -23.28 -6.41 19.41
CA ILE A 196 -22.10 -6.64 20.27
C ILE A 196 -22.49 -7.52 21.46
N LEU A 197 -23.56 -7.18 22.18
CA LEU A 197 -24.10 -7.98 23.30
C LEU A 197 -24.43 -9.43 22.87
N TYR A 198 -24.86 -9.67 21.63
CA TYR A 198 -25.12 -11.02 21.14
C TYR A 198 -23.83 -11.86 21.05
N GLY A 199 -22.74 -11.28 20.58
CA GLY A 199 -21.42 -11.93 20.57
C GLY A 199 -20.86 -12.15 21.98
N GLU A 200 -20.96 -11.13 22.85
CA GLU A 200 -20.54 -11.22 24.26
C GLU A 200 -21.30 -12.33 25.01
N LEU A 201 -22.60 -12.46 24.77
CA LEU A 201 -23.42 -13.54 25.34
C LEU A 201 -22.96 -14.92 24.90
N ARG A 202 -22.58 -15.13 23.64
CA ARG A 202 -22.06 -16.41 23.13
C ARG A 202 -20.74 -16.80 23.84
N MET A 203 -19.86 -15.83 24.06
CA MET A 203 -18.61 -16.03 24.80
C MET A 203 -18.87 -16.32 26.28
N LEU A 204 -19.84 -15.64 26.90
CA LEU A 204 -20.32 -15.92 28.27
C LEU A 204 -20.91 -17.34 28.40
N PHE A 205 -21.65 -17.83 27.39
CA PHE A 205 -22.13 -19.23 27.36
C PHE A 205 -20.98 -20.24 27.28
N GLY A 206 -19.83 -19.86 26.72
CA GLY A 206 -18.58 -20.60 26.76
C GLY A 206 -17.73 -20.38 28.03
N GLY A 207 -18.24 -19.70 29.06
CA GLY A 207 -17.51 -19.48 30.32
C GLY A 207 -16.46 -18.38 30.31
N ALA A 208 -16.45 -17.50 29.29
CA ALA A 208 -15.57 -16.34 29.27
C ALA A 208 -16.11 -15.16 30.10
N THR A 209 -15.21 -14.31 30.61
CA THR A 209 -15.55 -13.04 31.29
C THR A 209 -14.96 -11.80 30.61
N SER A 210 -13.99 -11.98 29.71
CA SER A 210 -13.31 -10.88 28.99
C SER A 210 -13.11 -11.23 27.51
N VAL A 211 -13.12 -10.21 26.64
CA VAL A 211 -12.97 -10.31 25.19
C VAL A 211 -12.20 -9.12 24.63
N VAL A 212 -11.57 -9.31 23.47
CA VAL A 212 -10.97 -8.27 22.63
C VAL A 212 -11.37 -8.46 21.17
N GLY A 213 -11.56 -7.35 20.45
CA GLY A 213 -12.08 -7.34 19.07
C GLY A 213 -13.45 -6.68 18.95
N SER A 214 -13.82 -5.87 19.94
CA SER A 214 -15.05 -5.06 19.94
C SER A 214 -14.83 -3.72 19.22
N VAL A 215 -13.65 -3.12 19.35
CA VAL A 215 -13.37 -1.76 18.88
C VAL A 215 -13.08 -1.74 17.39
N GLY A 216 -14.10 -1.33 16.64
CA GLY A 216 -13.99 -1.05 15.21
C GLY A 216 -15.16 -0.25 14.65
N SER A 217 -16.38 -0.48 15.16
CA SER A 217 -17.53 0.39 14.82
C SER A 217 -18.76 0.29 15.75
N GLY A 218 -18.72 -0.53 16.80
CA GLY A 218 -19.77 -0.61 17.85
C GLY A 218 -19.16 -0.88 19.21
N ASP A 219 -19.94 -0.68 20.28
CA ASP A 219 -19.52 -0.93 21.67
C ASP A 219 -20.72 -1.45 22.51
N ALA A 220 -20.42 -2.28 23.50
CA ALA A 220 -21.31 -2.61 24.60
C ALA A 220 -20.61 -2.43 25.96
N SER A 221 -21.40 -2.52 27.02
CA SER A 221 -20.99 -2.45 28.42
C SER A 221 -21.91 -3.36 29.21
N GLY A 222 -21.35 -4.01 30.23
CA GLY A 222 -21.92 -5.22 30.81
C GLY A 222 -21.57 -6.48 30.01
N MET A 223 -22.08 -7.61 30.50
CA MET A 223 -21.69 -8.97 30.15
C MET A 223 -20.18 -9.24 30.29
N LEU A 224 -19.34 -8.87 29.33
CA LEU A 224 -17.90 -9.11 29.37
C LEU A 224 -17.10 -7.83 29.62
N ARG A 225 -15.79 -7.99 29.89
CA ARG A 225 -14.82 -6.89 29.80
C ARG A 225 -14.31 -6.79 28.36
N ASN A 226 -14.44 -5.62 27.76
CA ASN A 226 -13.96 -5.25 26.42
C ASN A 226 -12.59 -4.58 26.58
N LEU A 227 -11.51 -5.37 26.53
CA LEU A 227 -10.17 -4.91 26.95
C LEU A 227 -9.52 -3.96 25.91
N ASP A 228 -10.02 -3.93 24.66
CA ASP A 228 -9.66 -2.93 23.65
C ASP A 228 -10.39 -1.58 23.82
N ASN A 229 -11.33 -1.44 24.76
CA ASN A 229 -11.92 -0.15 25.11
C ASN A 229 -11.77 0.20 26.60
N THR A 230 -10.92 1.20 26.89
CA THR A 230 -10.72 1.79 28.23
C THR A 230 -11.98 2.31 28.93
N SER A 231 -13.11 2.46 28.22
CA SER A 231 -14.42 2.82 28.79
C SER A 231 -15.25 1.61 29.25
N TYR A 232 -14.90 0.41 28.78
CA TYR A 232 -15.66 -0.84 28.91
C TYR A 232 -14.74 -1.98 29.38
N THR A 233 -13.88 -1.69 30.37
CA THR A 233 -13.10 -2.70 31.11
C THR A 233 -13.84 -3.24 32.34
N GLU A 234 -15.10 -2.82 32.52
CA GLU A 234 -16.01 -3.11 33.63
C GLU A 234 -15.36 -2.92 35.02
N GLY A 235 -14.39 -2.00 35.11
CA GLY A 235 -13.72 -1.58 36.35
C GLY A 235 -12.23 -1.91 36.46
N LEU A 236 -11.61 -2.60 35.49
CA LEU A 236 -10.16 -2.77 35.48
C LEU A 236 -9.44 -1.45 35.18
N SER A 237 -8.22 -1.31 35.69
CA SER A 237 -7.41 -0.11 35.59
C SER A 237 -6.11 -0.37 34.82
N GLY A 238 -5.64 0.61 34.03
CA GLY A 238 -4.38 0.50 33.27
C GLY A 238 -4.46 -0.30 31.96
N VAL A 239 -5.45 -1.17 31.79
CA VAL A 239 -5.71 -1.93 30.55
C VAL A 239 -6.09 -0.99 29.40
N ASP A 240 -5.37 -1.09 28.28
CA ASP A 240 -5.52 -0.26 27.06
C ASP A 240 -4.94 -1.01 25.84
N VAL A 241 -5.72 -1.88 25.20
CA VAL A 241 -5.27 -2.70 24.06
C VAL A 241 -5.54 -2.00 22.72
N SER A 242 -4.49 -1.65 21.96
CA SER A 242 -4.64 -1.03 20.63
C SER A 242 -4.72 -2.08 19.52
N TYR A 243 -5.91 -2.63 19.34
CA TYR A 243 -6.27 -3.57 18.27
C TYR A 243 -6.04 -3.00 16.84
N ARG A 244 -5.46 -3.80 15.93
CA ARG A 244 -5.17 -3.42 14.53
C ARG A 244 -5.36 -4.56 13.53
N THR A 245 -6.48 -4.54 12.81
CA THR A 245 -6.68 -5.45 11.67
C THR A 245 -5.77 -5.17 10.47
N PHE A 246 -5.32 -3.91 10.28
CA PHE A 246 -4.51 -3.49 9.11
C PHE A 246 -3.34 -2.58 9.52
N PRO A 247 -2.30 -3.12 10.19
CA PRO A 247 -1.14 -2.34 10.64
C PRO A 247 -0.32 -1.75 9.48
N LEU A 248 -0.44 -2.29 8.27
CA LEU A 248 0.31 -1.86 7.07
C LEU A 248 -0.50 -0.96 6.12
N GLY A 249 -1.74 -0.59 6.48
CA GLY A 249 -2.58 0.29 5.64
C GLY A 249 -3.01 -0.33 4.31
N ASP A 250 -2.92 -1.65 4.22
CA ASP A 250 -3.07 -2.53 3.06
C ASP A 250 -4.54 -2.85 2.70
N SER A 251 -5.48 -1.95 3.04
CA SER A 251 -6.94 -2.12 2.83
C SER A 251 -7.38 -2.41 1.38
N ASN A 252 -6.49 -2.23 0.41
CA ASN A 252 -6.72 -2.58 -0.99
C ASN A 252 -6.32 -4.03 -1.36
N GLY A 253 -5.66 -4.76 -0.48
CA GLY A 253 -5.05 -6.07 -0.75
C GLY A 253 -3.63 -5.92 -1.33
N THR A 254 -2.74 -5.24 -0.61
CA THR A 254 -1.35 -5.03 -1.04
C THR A 254 -0.48 -6.20 -0.63
N LEU A 255 -0.19 -7.09 -1.57
CA LEU A 255 0.71 -8.24 -1.43
C LEU A 255 2.16 -7.85 -1.77
N ARG A 256 3.13 -8.18 -0.92
CA ARG A 256 4.57 -7.89 -1.11
C ARG A 256 5.47 -8.98 -0.49
N ALA A 257 6.11 -9.82 -1.30
CA ALA A 257 7.13 -10.78 -0.85
C ALA A 257 8.46 -10.15 -0.35
N SER A 258 8.64 -8.84 -0.51
CA SER A 258 9.87 -8.14 -0.10
C SER A 258 9.67 -6.64 -0.01
N GLY A 259 10.14 -6.02 1.07
CA GLY A 259 10.26 -4.57 1.22
C GLY A 259 8.99 -3.89 1.73
N CYS A 260 9.18 -2.67 2.24
CA CYS A 260 8.23 -2.03 3.15
C CYS A 260 7.55 -0.77 2.61
N ASP A 261 7.43 -0.62 1.29
CA ASP A 261 6.63 0.44 0.66
C ASP A 261 5.10 0.17 0.70
N TYR A 262 4.62 -0.37 1.83
CA TYR A 262 3.18 -0.49 2.11
C TYR A 262 2.52 0.90 2.24
N PRO A 263 1.20 1.05 1.97
CA PRO A 263 0.57 2.37 1.83
C PRO A 263 0.61 3.24 3.10
N ASN A 264 0.60 2.63 4.29
CA ASN A 264 0.82 3.29 5.57
C ASN A 264 1.18 2.24 6.63
N ILE A 265 2.45 2.08 6.97
CA ILE A 265 2.85 1.31 8.14
C ILE A 265 2.56 2.14 9.41
N ASP A 266 1.95 1.52 10.41
CA ASP A 266 1.86 2.08 11.76
C ASP A 266 3.27 2.37 12.30
N ASN A 267 3.43 3.41 13.12
CA ASN A 267 4.74 3.74 13.70
C ASN A 267 4.76 3.51 15.21
N GLU A 268 5.96 3.58 15.78
CA GLU A 268 6.31 3.23 17.16
C GLU A 268 5.54 4.06 18.19
N SER A 269 4.89 5.16 17.77
CA SER A 269 3.95 5.89 18.64
C SER A 269 2.77 5.02 19.10
N ARG A 270 2.44 3.92 18.40
CA ARG A 270 1.49 2.90 18.84
C ARG A 270 1.86 2.26 20.16
N LEU A 271 3.15 2.01 20.41
CA LEU A 271 3.65 1.32 21.60
C LEU A 271 3.57 2.17 22.89
N ASN A 272 2.96 3.37 22.82
CA ASN A 272 2.61 4.18 23.98
C ASN A 272 1.23 3.83 24.59
N SER A 273 0.45 2.93 23.96
CA SER A 273 -0.72 2.29 24.60
C SER A 273 -0.27 1.17 25.55
N GLY A 274 -1.22 0.61 26.31
CA GLY A 274 -0.95 -0.53 27.20
C GLY A 274 -0.40 -1.73 26.46
N VAL A 275 -1.09 -2.18 25.41
CA VAL A 275 -0.68 -3.26 24.49
C VAL A 275 -0.91 -2.84 23.03
N TYR A 276 -0.09 -3.35 22.11
CA TYR A 276 -0.30 -3.28 20.66
C TYR A 276 -0.69 -4.66 20.12
N LEU A 277 -1.82 -4.75 19.40
CA LEU A 277 -2.42 -6.03 19.00
C LEU A 277 -2.71 -6.07 17.48
N PRO A 278 -1.70 -6.31 16.63
CA PRO A 278 -1.85 -6.41 15.17
C PRO A 278 -2.17 -7.82 14.63
N HIS A 279 -2.97 -7.86 13.56
CA HIS A 279 -3.00 -8.97 12.59
C HIS A 279 -1.74 -8.91 11.72
N LEU A 280 -0.87 -9.92 11.82
CA LEU A 280 0.42 -9.92 11.12
C LEU A 280 0.82 -11.34 10.72
N SER A 281 1.37 -11.48 9.50
CA SER A 281 1.76 -12.79 8.95
C SER A 281 0.62 -13.80 8.93
N GLU A 282 -0.58 -13.32 8.58
CA GLU A 282 -1.78 -14.12 8.36
C GLU A 282 -1.77 -14.72 6.95
N GLY A 283 -1.00 -15.80 6.81
CA GLY A 283 -0.75 -16.52 5.56
C GLY A 283 0.44 -17.47 5.70
N ILE A 284 0.74 -18.23 4.65
CA ILE A 284 1.82 -19.23 4.60
C ILE A 284 2.89 -18.90 3.54
N ASP A 285 2.86 -17.69 2.99
CA ASP A 285 3.65 -17.25 1.84
C ASP A 285 4.68 -16.15 2.18
N PRO A 286 5.65 -15.87 1.29
CA PRO A 286 6.64 -14.83 1.50
C PRO A 286 6.02 -13.44 1.71
N GLU A 287 4.87 -13.18 1.09
CA GLU A 287 4.08 -11.98 1.29
C GLU A 287 3.64 -11.79 2.76
N ALA A 288 3.10 -12.84 3.40
CA ALA A 288 2.75 -12.83 4.81
C ALA A 288 3.98 -12.72 5.72
N ASN A 289 5.09 -13.39 5.38
CA ASN A 289 6.34 -13.31 6.15
C ASN A 289 6.94 -11.89 6.15
N ASN A 290 6.95 -11.22 4.99
CA ASN A 290 7.45 -9.85 4.85
C ASN A 290 6.64 -8.82 5.66
N GLU A 291 5.37 -9.10 6.00
CA GLU A 291 4.60 -8.23 6.92
C GLU A 291 5.30 -8.06 8.28
N PHE A 292 5.87 -9.14 8.83
CA PHE A 292 6.60 -9.12 10.09
C PHE A 292 7.95 -8.40 9.96
N HIS A 293 8.73 -8.67 8.91
CA HIS A 293 9.99 -7.96 8.66
C HIS A 293 9.82 -6.44 8.54
N CYS A 294 8.66 -5.97 8.06
CA CYS A 294 8.32 -4.56 7.96
C CYS A 294 7.75 -3.94 9.26
N ALA A 295 7.44 -4.76 10.26
CA ALA A 295 7.02 -4.37 11.59
C ALA A 295 8.10 -4.60 12.67
N SER A 296 9.21 -5.25 12.34
CA SER A 296 10.31 -5.57 13.27
C SER A 296 11.54 -4.65 13.15
N GLY A 297 11.37 -3.47 12.54
CA GLY A 297 12.41 -2.43 12.43
C GLY A 297 13.53 -2.69 11.41
N ALA A 298 13.61 -3.90 10.83
CA ALA A 298 14.71 -4.27 9.92
C ALA A 298 14.71 -3.48 8.59
N SER A 299 13.51 -3.14 8.08
CA SER A 299 13.35 -2.29 6.89
C SER A 299 12.07 -1.44 6.88
N GLY A 300 11.32 -1.43 7.99
CA GLY A 300 10.09 -0.66 8.18
C GLY A 300 10.06 0.01 9.56
N SER A 301 8.94 -0.05 10.28
CA SER A 301 8.82 0.47 11.65
C SER A 301 9.12 -0.61 12.69
N ASP A 302 9.51 -0.20 13.90
CA ASP A 302 9.95 -1.11 14.98
C ASP A 302 8.84 -1.38 16.01
N LEU A 303 7.79 -2.05 15.53
CA LEU A 303 6.52 -2.31 16.23
C LEU A 303 6.50 -3.58 17.08
N ILE A 304 7.45 -4.51 16.94
CA ILE A 304 7.47 -5.74 17.74
C ILE A 304 8.29 -5.49 19.01
N GLN A 305 7.65 -5.37 20.17
CA GLN A 305 8.29 -5.20 21.50
C GLN A 305 7.53 -5.99 22.60
N ASP A 306 7.88 -5.79 23.87
CA ASP A 306 7.34 -6.53 25.02
C ASP A 306 5.85 -6.32 25.26
N ASN A 307 5.32 -5.14 24.90
CA ASN A 307 3.89 -4.86 24.90
C ASN A 307 3.18 -5.20 23.57
N THR A 308 3.74 -6.09 22.75
CA THR A 308 3.17 -6.48 21.45
C THR A 308 2.65 -7.92 21.45
N SER A 309 1.39 -8.09 21.08
CA SER A 309 0.72 -9.39 20.95
C SER A 309 0.32 -9.58 19.49
N ILE A 310 0.90 -10.56 18.79
CA ILE A 310 0.69 -10.77 17.35
C ILE A 310 -0.44 -11.78 17.13
N ILE A 311 -1.44 -11.40 16.35
CA ILE A 311 -2.56 -12.28 15.98
C ILE A 311 -2.17 -13.16 14.78
N HIS A 312 -2.51 -14.46 14.88
CA HIS A 312 -2.26 -15.54 13.93
C HIS A 312 -0.79 -15.95 13.79
N GLY A 313 0.11 -15.10 13.29
CA GLY A 313 1.56 -15.40 13.22
C GLY A 313 1.96 -16.64 12.42
N ILE A 314 1.15 -17.08 11.44
CA ILE A 314 1.34 -18.32 10.67
C ILE A 314 2.61 -18.26 9.79
N GLY A 315 2.78 -17.13 9.09
CA GLY A 315 3.83 -16.89 8.10
C GLY A 315 5.19 -16.53 8.72
N LEU A 316 5.44 -16.91 9.97
CA LEU A 316 6.70 -16.64 10.65
C LEU A 316 7.69 -17.79 10.42
N SER A 317 8.97 -17.43 10.25
CA SER A 317 10.08 -18.39 10.26
C SER A 317 10.59 -18.60 11.69
N THR A 318 11.36 -19.66 11.90
CA THR A 318 12.07 -19.96 13.15
C THR A 318 12.93 -18.79 13.64
N ARG A 319 13.52 -17.99 12.73
CA ARG A 319 14.28 -16.78 13.07
C ARG A 319 13.39 -15.60 13.49
N ASP A 320 12.19 -15.50 12.93
CA ASP A 320 11.19 -14.48 13.33
C ASP A 320 10.61 -14.78 14.72
N ILE A 321 10.34 -16.06 15.01
CA ILE A 321 9.86 -16.53 16.32
C ILE A 321 10.93 -16.28 17.40
N ALA A 322 12.21 -16.56 17.11
CA ALA A 322 13.32 -16.20 17.99
C ALA A 322 13.49 -14.67 18.20
N LEU A 323 13.09 -13.85 17.22
CA LEU A 323 13.05 -12.39 17.37
C LEU A 323 11.89 -11.94 18.26
N MET A 324 10.70 -12.56 18.15
CA MET A 324 9.58 -12.30 19.06
C MET A 324 9.95 -12.61 20.51
N ALA A 325 10.52 -13.81 20.76
CA ALA A 325 10.90 -14.29 22.09
C ALA A 325 11.82 -13.31 22.82
N ARG A 326 12.95 -12.95 22.19
CA ARG A 326 13.93 -11.96 22.68
C ARG A 326 13.26 -10.63 23.07
N ARG A 327 12.27 -10.20 22.30
CA ARG A 327 11.58 -8.92 22.49
C ARG A 327 10.39 -9.02 23.46
N GLY A 328 10.10 -10.19 24.01
CA GLY A 328 8.95 -10.41 24.90
C GLY A 328 7.59 -10.37 24.20
N ALA A 329 7.56 -10.35 22.86
CA ALA A 329 6.31 -10.28 22.10
C ALA A 329 5.54 -11.61 22.20
N THR A 330 4.22 -11.52 22.34
CA THR A 330 3.30 -12.65 22.58
C THR A 330 2.64 -13.12 21.29
N LEU A 331 2.31 -14.42 21.19
CA LEU A 331 1.45 -14.97 20.13
C LEU A 331 -0.01 -15.07 20.61
N VAL A 332 -0.94 -14.55 19.83
CA VAL A 332 -2.37 -14.89 19.93
C VAL A 332 -2.71 -15.89 18.82
N TRP A 333 -2.78 -17.16 19.20
CA TRP A 333 -2.99 -18.29 18.31
C TRP A 333 -4.49 -18.54 18.12
N SER A 334 -4.92 -18.62 16.86
CA SER A 334 -6.29 -18.95 16.47
C SER A 334 -6.25 -20.21 15.61
N ALA A 335 -6.13 -21.35 16.27
CA ALA A 335 -5.97 -22.66 15.64
C ALA A 335 -7.06 -22.91 14.58
N ARG A 336 -8.34 -22.75 14.95
CA ARG A 336 -9.46 -23.17 14.08
C ARG A 336 -9.55 -22.35 12.79
N THR A 337 -9.58 -21.02 12.91
CA THR A 337 -9.64 -20.12 11.73
C THR A 337 -8.44 -20.32 10.80
N ASN A 338 -7.26 -20.60 11.36
CA ASN A 338 -6.06 -20.80 10.58
C ASN A 338 -6.17 -22.10 9.76
N ILE A 339 -6.56 -23.21 10.39
CA ILE A 339 -6.73 -24.50 9.72
C ILE A 339 -7.86 -24.45 8.67
N ASP A 340 -8.98 -23.81 8.96
CA ASP A 340 -10.12 -23.76 8.04
C ASP A 340 -9.84 -22.90 6.79
N LEU A 341 -9.11 -21.79 6.95
CA LEU A 341 -8.73 -20.88 5.85
C LEU A 341 -7.48 -21.33 5.09
N TYR A 342 -6.38 -21.61 5.79
CA TYR A 342 -5.07 -21.85 5.19
C TYR A 342 -4.71 -23.34 5.10
N GLY A 343 -5.44 -24.20 5.81
CA GLY A 343 -5.09 -25.63 5.97
C GLY A 343 -3.88 -25.84 6.88
N ASN A 344 -3.42 -24.79 7.56
CA ASN A 344 -2.15 -24.68 8.27
C ASN A 344 -2.29 -23.62 9.38
N THR A 345 -1.42 -23.60 10.39
CA THR A 345 -1.51 -22.64 11.51
C THR A 345 -0.12 -22.31 12.07
N ALA A 346 -0.05 -21.39 13.03
CA ALA A 346 1.20 -21.08 13.72
C ALA A 346 1.88 -22.37 14.21
N GLN A 347 3.19 -22.46 14.03
CA GLN A 347 4.01 -23.60 14.47
C GLN A 347 4.20 -23.56 16.00
N ALA A 348 3.10 -23.63 16.77
CA ALA A 348 3.04 -23.37 18.21
C ALA A 348 4.12 -24.09 19.05
N PRO A 349 4.54 -25.33 18.75
CA PRO A 349 5.69 -25.97 19.41
C PRO A 349 7.00 -25.17 19.34
N ILE A 350 7.26 -24.46 18.23
CA ILE A 350 8.44 -23.60 18.06
C ILE A 350 8.33 -22.36 18.95
N PHE A 351 7.16 -21.73 18.99
CA PHE A 351 6.90 -20.58 19.88
C PHE A 351 7.13 -20.96 21.34
N LYS A 352 6.60 -22.11 21.79
CA LYS A 352 6.86 -22.66 23.14
C LYS A 352 8.35 -22.92 23.36
N ARG A 353 9.05 -23.52 22.38
CA ARG A 353 10.49 -23.86 22.50
C ARG A 353 11.39 -22.64 22.67
N PHE A 354 11.05 -21.50 22.07
CA PHE A 354 11.74 -20.22 22.31
C PHE A 354 11.22 -19.45 23.53
N GLY A 355 10.21 -19.94 24.25
CA GLY A 355 9.63 -19.24 25.40
C GLY A 355 8.74 -18.04 25.03
N VAL A 356 8.24 -17.96 23.78
CA VAL A 356 7.22 -16.97 23.41
C VAL A 356 5.94 -17.26 24.20
N PRO A 357 5.35 -16.28 24.91
CA PRO A 357 4.04 -16.45 25.53
C PRO A 357 2.98 -16.74 24.46
N ILE A 358 2.08 -17.69 24.73
CA ILE A 358 0.98 -18.06 23.82
C ILE A 358 -0.34 -17.88 24.55
N ALA A 359 -1.29 -17.21 23.90
CA ALA A 359 -2.70 -17.17 24.27
C ALA A 359 -3.57 -17.66 23.11
N LEU A 360 -4.75 -18.22 23.39
CA LEU A 360 -5.72 -18.65 22.37
C LEU A 360 -6.73 -17.54 22.10
N GLY A 361 -7.14 -17.33 20.85
CA GLY A 361 -8.24 -16.43 20.47
C GLY A 361 -9.11 -17.02 19.38
N THR A 362 -10.43 -16.80 19.42
CA THR A 362 -11.38 -17.50 18.52
C THR A 362 -11.40 -17.00 17.09
N ASP A 363 -10.96 -15.76 16.84
CA ASP A 363 -11.24 -15.01 15.61
C ASP A 363 -12.76 -14.92 15.32
N TRP A 364 -13.16 -14.53 14.11
CA TRP A 364 -14.55 -14.36 13.68
C TRP A 364 -15.29 -15.68 13.39
N SER A 365 -16.60 -15.72 13.69
CA SER A 365 -17.45 -16.92 13.52
C SER A 365 -17.76 -17.35 12.07
N ALA A 366 -17.00 -16.87 11.09
CA ALA A 366 -17.09 -17.33 9.69
C ALA A 366 -16.19 -18.54 9.40
N SER A 367 -15.06 -18.65 10.10
CA SER A 367 -14.05 -19.73 10.03
C SER A 367 -13.39 -20.02 11.39
N GLY A 368 -13.53 -19.13 12.38
CA GLY A 368 -13.08 -19.32 13.75
C GLY A 368 -14.08 -20.07 14.64
N SER A 369 -13.68 -20.31 15.90
CA SER A 369 -14.51 -21.03 16.87
C SER A 369 -15.72 -20.25 17.35
N MET A 370 -16.77 -20.98 17.77
CA MET A 370 -17.96 -20.37 18.35
C MET A 370 -17.67 -19.64 19.68
N ASN A 371 -16.77 -20.19 20.51
CA ASN A 371 -16.35 -19.64 21.79
C ASN A 371 -15.05 -20.32 22.26
N MET A 372 -14.49 -19.87 23.38
CA MET A 372 -13.22 -20.37 23.92
C MET A 372 -13.18 -21.88 24.20
N LEU A 373 -14.31 -22.55 24.49
CA LEU A 373 -14.32 -24.01 24.69
C LEU A 373 -14.03 -24.73 23.38
N ARG A 374 -14.64 -24.28 22.28
CA ARG A 374 -14.42 -24.85 20.95
C ARG A 374 -13.03 -24.53 20.40
N GLU A 375 -12.39 -23.43 20.83
CA GLU A 375 -10.99 -23.13 20.48
C GLU A 375 -10.00 -23.96 21.31
N LEU A 376 -10.25 -24.13 22.62
CA LEU A 376 -9.48 -25.03 23.50
C LEU A 376 -9.49 -26.49 22.98
N GLN A 377 -10.67 -27.00 22.59
CA GLN A 377 -10.80 -28.31 21.96
C GLN A 377 -10.02 -28.40 20.62
N CYS A 378 -9.92 -27.30 19.87
CA CYS A 378 -9.14 -27.26 18.62
C CYS A 378 -7.63 -27.33 18.87
N ALA A 379 -7.13 -26.54 19.82
CA ALA A 379 -5.74 -26.55 20.24
C ALA A 379 -5.33 -27.91 20.85
N ASP A 380 -6.20 -28.52 21.65
CA ASP A 380 -6.01 -29.87 22.21
C ASP A 380 -6.00 -30.98 21.15
N TYR A 381 -6.93 -30.91 20.18
CA TYR A 381 -6.97 -31.81 19.02
C TYR A 381 -5.67 -31.73 18.20
N LEU A 382 -5.19 -30.51 17.92
CA LEU A 382 -3.91 -30.30 17.24
C LEU A 382 -2.73 -30.83 18.07
N ASN A 383 -2.71 -30.53 19.38
CA ASN A 383 -1.66 -30.99 20.28
C ASN A 383 -1.50 -32.51 20.32
N ARG A 384 -2.63 -33.23 20.42
CA ARG A 384 -2.67 -34.69 20.55
C ARG A 384 -2.38 -35.46 19.27
N LEU A 385 -2.76 -34.94 18.11
CA LEU A 385 -2.64 -35.65 16.84
C LEU A 385 -1.51 -35.15 15.94
N TYR A 386 -1.04 -33.92 16.13
CA TYR A 386 -0.14 -33.24 15.18
C TYR A 386 1.10 -32.60 15.81
N TYR A 387 1.22 -32.57 17.16
CA TYR A 387 2.35 -31.96 17.87
C TYR A 387 2.93 -32.83 19.02
N ASP A 388 2.78 -34.16 18.97
CA ASP A 388 3.42 -35.12 19.91
C ASP A 388 3.17 -34.78 21.41
N GLU A 389 1.94 -34.33 21.72
CA GLU A 389 1.51 -33.85 23.06
C GLU A 389 2.43 -32.76 23.68
N THR A 390 3.05 -31.93 22.84
CA THR A 390 3.96 -30.83 23.23
C THR A 390 3.45 -29.95 24.37
N PHE A 391 2.15 -29.68 24.43
CA PHE A 391 1.50 -28.86 25.46
C PHE A 391 0.81 -29.73 26.52
N THR A 392 0.99 -29.39 27.79
CA THR A 392 0.22 -30.00 28.88
C THR A 392 -1.20 -29.44 28.94
N GLU A 393 -2.11 -30.17 29.60
CA GLU A 393 -3.48 -29.68 29.85
C GLU A 393 -3.48 -28.34 30.63
N GLN A 394 -2.53 -28.16 31.55
CA GLN A 394 -2.34 -26.91 32.28
C GLN A 394 -1.94 -25.78 31.33
N GLU A 395 -0.97 -25.99 30.44
CA GLU A 395 -0.52 -24.96 29.49
C GLU A 395 -1.65 -24.53 28.55
N LEU A 396 -2.42 -25.48 28.00
CA LEU A 396 -3.59 -25.18 27.16
C LEU A 396 -4.64 -24.35 27.93
N TRP A 397 -4.92 -24.70 29.19
CA TRP A 397 -5.81 -23.91 30.05
C TRP A 397 -5.25 -22.50 30.36
N MET A 398 -3.93 -22.36 30.57
CA MET A 398 -3.26 -21.07 30.77
C MET A 398 -3.34 -20.18 29.53
N MET A 399 -3.29 -20.74 28.31
CA MET A 399 -3.48 -19.98 27.07
C MET A 399 -4.86 -19.29 26.99
N ALA A 400 -5.88 -19.82 27.67
CA ALA A 400 -7.24 -19.25 27.72
C ALA A 400 -7.54 -18.47 29.02
N THR A 401 -6.56 -18.34 29.94
CA THR A 401 -6.72 -17.69 31.25
C THR A 401 -5.53 -16.77 31.57
N ALA A 402 -4.49 -17.28 32.24
CA ALA A 402 -3.37 -16.48 32.75
C ALA A 402 -2.59 -15.78 31.62
N ASN A 403 -2.19 -16.52 30.59
CA ASN A 403 -1.42 -15.98 29.46
C ASN A 403 -2.26 -14.99 28.64
N ALA A 404 -3.57 -15.24 28.51
CA ALA A 404 -4.49 -14.34 27.84
C ALA A 404 -4.70 -13.01 28.59
N ALA A 405 -4.63 -13.01 29.93
CA ALA A 405 -4.61 -11.79 30.72
C ALA A 405 -3.28 -11.02 30.56
N ASP A 406 -2.14 -11.72 30.58
CA ASP A 406 -0.81 -11.13 30.36
C ASP A 406 -0.70 -10.49 28.97
N ALA A 407 -1.09 -11.23 27.92
CA ALA A 407 -1.11 -10.79 26.53
C ALA A 407 -1.87 -9.49 26.28
N MET A 408 -2.85 -9.18 27.13
CA MET A 408 -3.73 -8.01 27.05
C MET A 408 -3.39 -6.93 28.09
N GLY A 409 -2.31 -7.08 28.85
CA GLY A 409 -1.90 -6.13 29.88
C GLY A 409 -2.84 -6.07 31.10
N ALA A 410 -3.59 -7.14 31.36
CA ALA A 410 -4.56 -7.27 32.44
C ALA A 410 -4.19 -8.35 33.48
N GLY A 411 -3.04 -9.00 33.30
CA GLY A 411 -2.53 -10.11 34.11
C GLY A 411 -2.16 -9.78 35.56
N ASP A 412 -2.21 -8.51 35.97
CA ASP A 412 -2.08 -8.05 37.35
C ASP A 412 -3.43 -7.95 38.08
N GLN A 413 -4.55 -8.20 37.38
CA GLN A 413 -5.92 -7.98 37.88
C GLN A 413 -6.89 -9.15 37.58
N ILE A 414 -6.71 -9.89 36.48
CA ILE A 414 -7.57 -11.05 36.09
C ILE A 414 -6.73 -12.23 35.57
N GLY A 415 -7.38 -13.32 35.18
CA GLY A 415 -6.74 -14.52 34.60
C GLY A 415 -6.13 -15.50 35.61
N ARG A 416 -6.07 -15.15 36.90
CA ARG A 416 -5.51 -15.97 37.99
C ARG A 416 -6.40 -15.92 39.22
N LEU A 417 -6.44 -17.00 40.01
CA LEU A 417 -7.18 -17.07 41.27
C LEU A 417 -6.28 -16.78 42.48
N GLU A 418 -5.79 -15.54 42.57
CA GLU A 418 -4.77 -15.07 43.53
C GLU A 418 -5.27 -13.92 44.43
N GLU A 419 -4.65 -13.72 45.60
CA GLU A 419 -5.02 -12.63 46.52
C GLU A 419 -4.82 -11.24 45.87
N GLY A 420 -5.88 -10.42 45.87
CA GLY A 420 -5.91 -9.09 45.27
C GLY A 420 -6.51 -9.03 43.86
N TYR A 421 -6.60 -10.15 43.15
CA TYR A 421 -7.20 -10.21 41.81
C TYR A 421 -8.72 -10.07 41.89
N VAL A 422 -9.31 -9.62 40.78
CA VAL A 422 -10.75 -9.44 40.64
C VAL A 422 -11.43 -10.80 40.43
N GLY A 423 -12.60 -11.02 41.04
CA GLY A 423 -13.34 -12.28 41.04
C GLY A 423 -14.01 -12.65 39.70
N ASP A 424 -13.25 -12.63 38.61
CA ASP A 424 -13.64 -13.17 37.31
C ASP A 424 -13.42 -14.69 37.31
N ILE A 425 -14.50 -15.44 37.47
CA ILE A 425 -14.49 -16.87 37.84
C ILE A 425 -15.51 -17.63 37.01
N THR A 426 -15.12 -18.81 36.51
CA THR A 426 -16.06 -19.79 35.95
C THR A 426 -15.92 -21.12 36.65
N ILE A 427 -17.06 -21.72 37.00
CA ILE A 427 -17.14 -23.05 37.60
C ILE A 427 -17.64 -24.04 36.53
N PHE A 428 -16.98 -25.19 36.41
CA PHE A 428 -17.20 -26.24 35.41
C PHE A 428 -17.60 -27.58 36.06
N ASP A 429 -18.18 -28.49 35.27
CA ASP A 429 -18.57 -29.84 35.72
C ASP A 429 -17.43 -30.85 35.59
N GLY A 430 -16.77 -31.13 36.73
CA GLY A 430 -15.69 -32.12 36.84
C GLY A 430 -16.15 -33.51 37.28
N THR A 431 -17.47 -33.79 37.32
CA THR A 431 -18.03 -35.01 37.93
C THR A 431 -17.41 -36.33 37.43
N ASP A 432 -17.00 -36.38 36.16
CA ASP A 432 -16.38 -37.55 35.53
C ASP A 432 -15.08 -37.17 34.76
N ARG A 433 -14.37 -36.10 35.17
CA ARG A 433 -13.20 -35.55 34.44
C ARG A 433 -12.05 -35.12 35.37
N LEU A 434 -10.81 -35.22 34.88
CA LEU A 434 -9.64 -34.60 35.53
C LEU A 434 -9.75 -33.07 35.54
N PRO A 435 -9.06 -32.35 36.46
CA PRO A 435 -9.33 -30.92 36.70
C PRO A 435 -9.17 -30.00 35.48
N TYR A 436 -8.11 -30.14 34.68
CA TYR A 436 -7.95 -29.33 33.46
C TYR A 436 -8.85 -29.83 32.32
N ARG A 437 -9.01 -31.15 32.14
CA ARG A 437 -10.03 -31.73 31.23
C ARG A 437 -11.44 -31.25 31.50
N ALA A 438 -11.79 -30.92 32.75
CA ALA A 438 -13.10 -30.35 33.09
C ALA A 438 -13.37 -28.97 32.46
N ILE A 439 -12.34 -28.29 31.94
CA ILE A 439 -12.43 -27.08 31.12
C ILE A 439 -12.25 -27.41 29.64
N ILE A 440 -11.25 -28.21 29.27
CA ILE A 440 -10.91 -28.48 27.86
C ILE A 440 -12.00 -29.33 27.17
N ASP A 441 -12.51 -30.38 27.83
CA ASP A 441 -13.62 -31.20 27.31
C ASP A 441 -15.00 -30.61 27.67
N ALA A 442 -15.08 -29.36 28.14
CA ALA A 442 -16.34 -28.77 28.57
C ALA A 442 -17.23 -28.40 27.39
N GLU A 443 -18.51 -28.78 27.49
CA GLU A 443 -19.56 -28.24 26.63
C GLU A 443 -20.35 -27.14 27.37
N ILE A 444 -21.15 -26.36 26.63
CA ILE A 444 -21.98 -25.27 27.21
C ILE A 444 -22.98 -25.79 28.28
N ALA A 445 -23.31 -27.08 28.24
CA ALA A 445 -24.07 -27.76 29.30
C ALA A 445 -23.31 -27.79 30.63
N ASP A 446 -21.98 -27.90 30.63
CA ASP A 446 -21.15 -28.19 31.79
C ASP A 446 -20.78 -26.98 32.61
N ILE A 447 -20.77 -25.78 32.02
CA ILE A 447 -20.73 -24.51 32.78
C ILE A 447 -21.72 -24.59 33.95
N VAL A 448 -21.25 -24.33 35.17
CA VAL A 448 -22.04 -24.33 36.40
C VAL A 448 -22.48 -22.91 36.74
N LEU A 449 -21.52 -21.99 36.74
CA LEU A 449 -21.68 -20.58 37.10
C LEU A 449 -20.55 -19.74 36.48
N VAL A 450 -20.88 -18.56 35.97
CA VAL A 450 -19.94 -17.55 35.45
C VAL A 450 -20.14 -16.27 36.25
N LEU A 451 -19.06 -15.72 36.79
CA LEU A 451 -19.03 -14.46 37.52
C LEU A 451 -18.00 -13.50 36.92
N ARG A 452 -18.36 -12.21 36.80
CA ARG A 452 -17.44 -11.13 36.45
C ARG A 452 -17.37 -10.16 37.63
N GLY A 453 -16.19 -9.92 38.18
CA GLY A 453 -16.03 -9.10 39.38
C GLY A 453 -16.77 -9.66 40.60
N GLY A 454 -16.94 -10.99 40.67
CA GLY A 454 -17.70 -11.70 41.69
C GLY A 454 -19.22 -11.54 41.62
N GLU A 455 -19.74 -10.87 40.59
CA GLU A 455 -21.19 -10.75 40.35
C GLU A 455 -21.66 -11.85 39.38
N PRO A 456 -22.73 -12.61 39.70
CA PRO A 456 -23.13 -13.80 38.95
C PRO A 456 -23.93 -13.42 37.68
N LEU A 457 -23.41 -13.76 36.50
CA LEU A 457 -24.01 -13.37 35.21
C LEU A 457 -24.82 -14.48 34.55
N TYR A 458 -24.34 -15.72 34.60
CA TYR A 458 -24.96 -16.88 33.97
C TYR A 458 -24.67 -18.16 34.78
N GLY A 459 -25.62 -19.09 34.86
CA GLY A 459 -25.40 -20.38 35.52
C GLY A 459 -26.67 -21.17 35.84
N ASP A 460 -26.52 -22.26 36.59
CA ASP A 460 -27.65 -23.05 37.11
C ASP A 460 -28.64 -22.16 37.85
N ALA A 461 -29.93 -22.25 37.49
CA ALA A 461 -30.93 -21.27 37.95
C ALA A 461 -30.99 -21.14 39.48
N GLN A 462 -30.75 -22.23 40.21
CA GLN A 462 -30.75 -22.28 41.67
C GLN A 462 -29.57 -21.52 42.31
N LEU A 463 -28.42 -21.43 41.63
CA LEU A 463 -27.28 -20.63 42.09
C LEU A 463 -27.57 -19.15 41.91
N ILE A 464 -28.06 -18.76 40.74
CA ILE A 464 -28.45 -17.36 40.46
C ILE A 464 -29.58 -16.91 41.40
N GLU A 465 -30.59 -17.76 41.66
CA GLU A 465 -31.68 -17.51 42.61
C GLU A 465 -31.25 -17.41 44.09
N ALA A 466 -30.03 -17.86 44.42
CA ALA A 466 -29.50 -17.83 45.78
C ALA A 466 -28.38 -16.77 45.98
N LEU A 467 -27.81 -16.24 44.89
CA LEU A 467 -26.73 -15.25 44.91
C LEU A 467 -27.18 -13.83 44.53
N VAL A 468 -28.20 -13.67 43.69
CA VAL A 468 -28.80 -12.36 43.34
C VAL A 468 -29.87 -11.98 44.37
N ASP A 469 -30.04 -10.70 44.71
CA ASP A 469 -31.15 -10.29 45.57
C ASP A 469 -32.50 -10.63 44.90
N SER A 470 -33.38 -11.26 45.67
CA SER A 470 -34.80 -11.43 45.41
C SER A 470 -35.56 -10.22 44.82
N ALA A 471 -35.06 -8.99 45.03
CA ALA A 471 -35.61 -7.75 44.48
C ALA A 471 -35.09 -7.40 43.07
N GLU A 472 -33.98 -8.00 42.64
CA GLU A 472 -33.27 -7.74 41.38
C GLU A 472 -33.32 -8.95 40.42
N LEU A 473 -33.62 -10.14 40.96
CA LEU A 473 -33.81 -11.42 40.25
C LEU A 473 -34.82 -11.39 39.07
N ASP A 474 -35.72 -10.40 39.01
CA ASP A 474 -36.59 -10.17 37.84
C ASP A 474 -35.78 -9.77 36.59
N GLY A 475 -34.58 -9.21 36.74
CA GLY A 475 -33.62 -8.90 35.66
C GLY A 475 -32.71 -10.07 35.25
N CYS A 476 -32.91 -11.25 35.83
CA CYS A 476 -32.20 -12.48 35.49
C CYS A 476 -33.14 -13.49 34.82
N GLU A 477 -33.32 -13.36 33.50
CA GLU A 477 -34.22 -14.18 32.68
C GLU A 477 -33.92 -15.68 32.82
N GLN A 478 -34.97 -16.49 33.01
CA GLN A 478 -34.85 -17.95 33.02
C GLN A 478 -34.80 -18.48 31.59
N ILE A 479 -33.79 -19.31 31.30
CA ILE A 479 -33.57 -19.93 29.99
C ILE A 479 -33.28 -21.43 30.15
N ASP A 480 -33.64 -22.23 29.14
CA ASP A 480 -33.21 -23.62 29.05
C ASP A 480 -31.96 -23.69 28.17
N VAL A 481 -30.92 -24.36 28.67
CA VAL A 481 -29.68 -24.61 27.92
C VAL A 481 -29.35 -26.09 28.06
N CYS A 482 -29.54 -26.84 26.98
CA CYS A 482 -29.29 -28.28 26.91
C CYS A 482 -30.04 -29.09 27.98
N GLU A 483 -31.35 -28.87 28.10
CA GLU A 483 -32.25 -29.48 29.10
C GLU A 483 -31.93 -29.13 30.58
N ARG A 484 -30.95 -28.23 30.82
CA ARG A 484 -30.61 -27.69 32.13
C ARG A 484 -31.26 -26.30 32.30
N GLY A 485 -32.00 -26.11 33.39
CA GLY A 485 -32.65 -24.83 33.71
C GLY A 485 -31.65 -23.81 34.26
N ARG A 486 -31.41 -22.74 33.50
CA ARG A 486 -30.43 -21.69 33.81
C ARG A 486 -31.09 -20.33 34.06
N ARG A 487 -30.29 -19.36 34.50
CA ARG A 487 -30.65 -17.93 34.45
C ARG A 487 -29.51 -17.11 33.84
N LEU A 488 -29.87 -15.98 33.24
CA LEU A 488 -28.96 -15.02 32.59
C LEU A 488 -29.33 -13.59 33.03
N CYS A 489 -28.41 -12.88 33.67
CA CYS A 489 -28.63 -11.57 34.29
C CYS A 489 -28.41 -10.37 33.34
N VAL A 490 -28.74 -10.52 32.06
CA VAL A 490 -28.47 -9.51 31.02
C VAL A 490 -29.31 -8.23 31.16
N GLU A 491 -30.56 -8.31 31.68
CA GLU A 491 -31.33 -7.09 31.95
C GLU A 491 -30.84 -6.36 33.21
N LEU A 492 -30.31 -7.09 34.20
CA LEU A 492 -29.71 -6.52 35.40
C LEU A 492 -28.37 -5.81 35.10
N ASP A 493 -27.51 -6.42 34.28
CA ASP A 493 -26.14 -5.97 34.05
C ASP A 493 -26.01 -5.01 32.85
N ALA A 494 -26.52 -5.38 31.68
CA ALA A 494 -26.47 -4.57 30.45
C ALA A 494 -27.73 -3.69 30.22
N GLY A 495 -28.75 -3.79 31.08
CA GLY A 495 -29.99 -3.01 30.94
C GLY A 495 -30.88 -3.43 29.75
N LYS A 496 -30.69 -4.65 29.23
CA LYS A 496 -31.38 -5.19 28.05
C LYS A 496 -31.81 -6.63 28.31
N SER A 497 -33.06 -6.98 28.03
CA SER A 497 -33.46 -8.40 28.02
C SER A 497 -32.92 -9.13 26.79
N LEU A 498 -32.63 -10.42 26.95
CA LEU A 498 -32.28 -11.36 25.89
C LEU A 498 -33.33 -11.35 24.78
N SER A 499 -34.61 -11.23 25.16
CA SER A 499 -35.73 -11.12 24.21
C SER A 499 -35.72 -9.82 23.40
N ALA A 500 -35.20 -8.71 23.95
CA ALA A 500 -34.97 -7.48 23.19
C ALA A 500 -33.76 -7.59 22.26
N ILE A 501 -32.65 -8.16 22.75
CA ILE A 501 -31.41 -8.39 21.98
C ILE A 501 -31.70 -9.28 20.75
N ARG A 502 -32.30 -10.47 20.97
CA ARG A 502 -32.73 -11.38 19.89
C ARG A 502 -33.79 -10.81 18.94
N SER A 503 -34.44 -9.70 19.30
CA SER A 503 -35.41 -9.00 18.44
C SER A 503 -34.81 -7.80 17.67
N ALA A 504 -33.59 -7.37 18.01
CA ALA A 504 -32.88 -6.27 17.35
C ALA A 504 -31.94 -6.77 16.25
N VAL A 505 -31.26 -7.89 16.49
CA VAL A 505 -30.36 -8.55 15.54
C VAL A 505 -31.11 -9.23 14.37
N SER A 506 -30.36 -9.66 13.35
CA SER A 506 -30.90 -10.40 12.20
C SER A 506 -31.65 -11.67 12.61
N SER A 507 -32.80 -11.94 11.98
CA SER A 507 -33.50 -13.23 12.10
C SER A 507 -32.81 -14.40 11.37
N ASN A 508 -31.61 -14.16 10.83
CA ASN A 508 -30.68 -15.16 10.29
C ASN A 508 -29.31 -15.05 11.01
N ALA A 509 -29.27 -14.55 12.25
CA ALA A 509 -28.06 -14.64 13.08
C ALA A 509 -27.69 -16.11 13.33
N TYR A 510 -26.39 -16.39 13.41
CA TYR A 510 -25.84 -17.62 13.96
C TYR A 510 -26.11 -17.66 15.46
N GLU A 511 -26.47 -18.83 16.01
CA GLU A 511 -27.08 -18.91 17.34
C GLU A 511 -26.13 -18.54 18.50
N LEU A 512 -26.71 -18.41 19.71
CA LEU A 512 -25.95 -18.11 20.94
C LEU A 512 -25.20 -19.32 21.51
N PHE A 513 -25.70 -20.53 21.27
CA PHE A 513 -25.12 -21.79 21.73
C PHE A 513 -25.67 -22.98 20.95
N PHE A 514 -24.90 -24.06 20.91
CA PHE A 514 -25.35 -25.42 20.55
C PHE A 514 -25.18 -26.36 21.75
N CYS A 515 -25.61 -27.61 21.62
CA CYS A 515 -25.53 -28.63 22.68
C CYS A 515 -24.68 -29.79 22.17
N GLY A 516 -23.36 -29.65 22.33
CA GLY A 516 -22.36 -30.36 21.54
C GLY A 516 -21.90 -29.51 20.35
N GLU A 517 -21.22 -30.16 19.41
CA GLU A 517 -20.67 -29.58 18.18
C GLU A 517 -21.69 -28.71 17.41
N PRO A 518 -21.35 -27.46 17.05
CA PRO A 518 -22.20 -26.59 16.24
C PRO A 518 -22.49 -27.11 14.81
N ASP A 519 -23.63 -26.71 14.26
CA ASP A 519 -23.93 -26.92 12.83
C ASP A 519 -22.89 -26.19 11.96
N ASP A 520 -22.32 -26.90 10.97
CA ASP A 520 -21.27 -26.42 10.05
C ASP A 520 -19.99 -25.88 10.76
N GLU A 521 -19.57 -26.44 11.90
CA GLU A 521 -18.36 -25.97 12.61
C GLU A 521 -17.08 -26.03 11.73
N PRO A 522 -16.26 -24.97 11.68
CA PRO A 522 -15.00 -24.94 10.91
C PRO A 522 -13.97 -26.00 11.35
N SER A 523 -13.15 -26.48 10.42
CA SER A 523 -12.27 -27.64 10.65
C SER A 523 -11.09 -27.35 11.57
N CYS A 524 -10.77 -28.28 12.48
CA CYS A 524 -9.48 -28.37 13.18
C CYS A 524 -8.50 -29.38 12.53
N MET A 525 -8.98 -30.20 11.59
CA MET A 525 -8.14 -31.11 10.82
C MET A 525 -7.43 -30.34 9.69
N PRO A 526 -6.07 -30.32 9.63
CA PRO A 526 -5.33 -29.71 8.54
C PRO A 526 -5.69 -30.33 7.19
N PHE A 527 -5.81 -29.53 6.13
CA PHE A 527 -6.18 -30.04 4.81
C PHE A 527 -5.84 -29.03 3.71
N ARG A 528 -5.15 -29.47 2.64
CA ARG A 528 -4.89 -28.67 1.43
C ARG A 528 -4.93 -29.57 0.18
N PRO A 529 -5.90 -29.41 -0.74
CA PRO A 529 -6.08 -30.37 -1.84
C PRO A 529 -4.88 -30.43 -2.78
N ASN A 530 -4.46 -31.66 -3.11
CA ASN A 530 -3.25 -31.98 -3.90
C ASN A 530 -1.92 -31.70 -3.18
N GLU A 531 -1.94 -31.20 -1.95
CA GLU A 531 -0.78 -31.05 -1.07
C GLU A 531 -0.82 -32.13 0.02
N TYR A 532 -1.79 -32.06 0.95
CA TYR A 532 -1.94 -33.01 2.06
C TYR A 532 -3.38 -33.16 2.56
N SER A 533 -3.65 -34.28 3.23
CA SER A 533 -5.02 -34.66 3.62
C SER A 533 -5.33 -34.51 5.12
N GLY A 534 -4.32 -34.32 5.98
CA GLY A 534 -4.46 -34.30 7.44
C GLY A 534 -4.80 -35.64 8.08
N LEU A 535 -5.19 -36.65 7.29
CA LEU A 535 -5.43 -38.00 7.76
C LEU A 535 -4.09 -38.67 8.06
N THR A 536 -3.85 -38.99 9.33
CA THR A 536 -2.67 -39.73 9.76
C THR A 536 -2.82 -41.21 9.40
N ASP A 537 -1.77 -41.83 8.85
CA ASP A 537 -1.71 -43.27 8.62
C ASP A 537 -0.32 -43.86 8.88
N ASN A 538 -0.18 -45.19 8.77
CA ASN A 538 1.07 -45.89 9.09
C ASN A 538 2.21 -45.73 8.06
N THR A 539 2.12 -44.72 7.20
CA THR A 539 3.16 -44.24 6.30
C THR A 539 3.35 -42.73 6.31
N ASP A 540 2.49 -41.99 7.01
CA ASP A 540 2.44 -40.53 7.16
C ASP A 540 1.75 -40.26 8.52
N ASN A 541 2.50 -40.40 9.63
CA ASN A 541 1.91 -40.31 10.97
C ASN A 541 1.57 -38.86 11.37
N SER A 542 2.18 -37.86 10.72
CA SER A 542 1.94 -36.43 10.93
C SER A 542 0.76 -35.90 10.11
N GLY A 543 0.32 -36.60 9.06
CA GLY A 543 -0.74 -36.18 8.15
C GLY A 543 -0.36 -35.01 7.22
N ASP A 544 0.93 -34.68 7.15
CA ASP A 544 1.48 -33.51 6.45
C ASP A 544 1.68 -33.74 4.94
N GLY A 545 1.46 -34.98 4.46
CA GLY A 545 1.60 -35.39 3.06
C GLY A 545 2.98 -35.93 2.70
N ILE A 546 3.93 -35.99 3.64
CA ILE A 546 5.33 -36.38 3.42
C ILE A 546 5.59 -37.69 4.17
N PRO A 547 5.86 -38.82 3.48
CA PRO A 547 5.96 -40.10 4.16
C PRO A 547 7.12 -40.20 5.16
N ASP A 548 6.90 -40.87 6.29
CA ASP A 548 7.83 -41.02 7.44
C ASP A 548 9.29 -41.35 7.06
N ALA A 549 9.48 -42.02 5.93
CA ALA A 549 10.78 -42.48 5.43
C ALA A 549 11.62 -41.37 4.74
N VAL A 550 11.05 -40.18 4.55
CA VAL A 550 11.70 -38.99 3.96
C VAL A 550 11.36 -37.67 4.67
N ASP A 551 10.34 -37.66 5.53
CA ASP A 551 9.97 -36.57 6.43
C ASP A 551 11.09 -36.26 7.46
N ASN A 552 11.33 -34.98 7.76
CA ASN A 552 12.30 -34.52 8.76
C ASN A 552 11.71 -34.35 10.19
N CYS A 553 10.39 -34.45 10.38
CA CYS A 553 9.71 -34.56 11.68
C CYS A 553 8.51 -35.55 11.69
N PRO A 554 8.70 -36.89 11.53
CA PRO A 554 7.63 -37.90 11.42
C PRO A 554 6.59 -38.06 12.56
N ALA A 555 6.55 -37.16 13.54
CA ALA A 555 5.56 -37.10 14.62
C ALA A 555 4.93 -35.70 14.80
N TYR A 556 5.31 -34.73 13.96
CA TYR A 556 4.84 -33.34 14.03
C TYR A 556 4.41 -32.88 12.64
N PHE A 557 3.34 -32.10 12.56
CA PHE A 557 2.85 -31.55 11.30
C PHE A 557 3.66 -30.32 10.86
N ASN A 558 4.56 -30.49 9.88
CA ASN A 558 5.38 -29.42 9.28
C ASN A 558 5.43 -29.48 7.74
N PRO A 559 4.27 -29.41 7.06
CA PRO A 559 4.24 -29.50 5.60
C PRO A 559 4.95 -28.32 4.95
N ILE A 560 5.42 -28.54 3.73
CA ILE A 560 6.09 -27.53 2.90
C ILE A 560 5.14 -26.34 2.65
N ARG A 561 5.43 -25.17 3.24
CA ARG A 561 4.67 -23.94 2.95
C ARG A 561 5.23 -23.25 1.70
N PRO A 562 4.44 -22.41 0.99
CA PRO A 562 4.92 -21.59 -0.12
C PRO A 562 6.18 -20.74 0.20
N MET A 563 6.36 -20.31 1.46
CA MET A 563 7.57 -19.60 1.90
C MET A 563 8.83 -20.47 2.05
N ASP A 564 8.71 -21.79 2.24
CA ASP A 564 9.82 -22.69 2.60
C ASP A 564 10.62 -23.19 1.36
N GLY A 565 10.42 -22.57 0.20
CA GLY A 565 11.20 -22.84 -1.01
C GLY A 565 11.05 -24.24 -1.63
N GLY A 566 10.05 -25.02 -1.19
CA GLY A 566 9.79 -26.38 -1.67
C GLY A 566 10.43 -27.50 -0.85
N GLN A 567 10.82 -27.22 0.40
CA GLN A 567 11.36 -28.19 1.38
C GLN A 567 10.66 -27.98 2.73
N GLN A 568 10.67 -29.00 3.61
CA GLN A 568 10.20 -28.81 4.99
C GLN A 568 11.16 -27.86 5.74
N PRO A 569 10.70 -27.06 6.71
CA PRO A 569 11.56 -26.19 7.51
C PRO A 569 12.70 -26.95 8.21
N ASP A 570 13.95 -26.55 7.95
CA ASP A 570 15.20 -26.98 8.58
C ASP A 570 16.17 -25.78 8.54
N THR A 571 16.17 -24.99 9.61
CA THR A 571 16.78 -23.65 9.69
C THR A 571 18.28 -23.70 9.97
N ASN A 572 18.78 -24.78 10.59
CA ASN A 572 20.19 -25.03 10.89
C ASN A 572 20.84 -26.00 9.87
N GLY A 573 20.07 -26.78 9.11
CA GLY A 573 20.54 -27.73 8.10
C GLY A 573 20.99 -29.08 8.65
N ASN A 574 20.60 -29.44 9.88
CA ASN A 574 21.05 -30.66 10.56
C ASN A 574 20.29 -31.94 10.11
N GLY A 575 19.13 -31.78 9.44
CA GLY A 575 18.28 -32.86 8.95
C GLY A 575 17.13 -33.27 9.88
N ILE A 576 16.90 -32.52 10.96
CA ILE A 576 15.70 -32.57 11.82
C ILE A 576 14.90 -31.29 11.50
N GLY A 577 13.58 -31.39 11.40
CA GLY A 577 12.76 -30.21 11.07
C GLY A 577 12.56 -29.26 12.25
N ASP A 578 12.39 -27.97 11.95
CA ASP A 578 12.35 -26.90 12.97
C ASP A 578 11.31 -27.12 14.09
N ILE A 579 10.18 -27.77 13.75
CA ILE A 579 9.10 -28.01 14.72
C ILE A 579 9.45 -29.07 15.76
N CYS A 580 10.32 -30.04 15.44
CA CYS A 580 10.71 -31.13 16.35
C CYS A 580 12.17 -31.04 16.83
N ASP A 581 13.02 -30.22 16.21
CA ASP A 581 14.40 -29.97 16.65
C ASP A 581 14.42 -29.18 17.98
N PRO A 582 15.05 -29.68 19.07
CA PRO A 582 15.23 -28.93 20.31
C PRO A 582 16.08 -27.65 20.18
N CYS A 583 16.84 -27.52 19.09
CA CYS A 583 17.89 -26.52 18.87
C CYS A 583 17.88 -25.95 17.43
N PRO A 584 16.74 -25.47 16.88
CA PRO A 584 16.56 -25.24 15.43
C PRO A 584 17.37 -24.05 14.85
N LEU A 585 18.20 -23.38 15.66
CA LEU A 585 19.19 -22.39 15.21
C LEU A 585 20.65 -22.91 15.22
N SER A 586 20.93 -24.06 15.83
CA SER A 586 22.28 -24.59 16.08
C SER A 586 22.47 -25.99 15.48
N GLU A 587 23.67 -26.30 14.96
CA GLU A 587 23.98 -27.62 14.37
C GLU A 587 24.10 -28.78 15.39
N ASP A 588 24.07 -28.52 16.72
CA ASP A 588 24.11 -29.58 17.74
C ASP A 588 22.71 -29.94 18.27
N PRO A 589 22.13 -31.10 17.89
CA PRO A 589 20.82 -31.55 18.39
C PRO A 589 20.85 -32.04 19.86
N ASN A 590 21.96 -31.81 20.57
CA ASN A 590 22.12 -32.04 22.01
C ASN A 590 22.51 -30.75 22.74
N CYS A 591 22.26 -29.57 22.15
CA CYS A 591 22.45 -28.30 22.85
C CYS A 591 21.65 -28.30 24.17
N ASN A 592 22.12 -27.56 25.18
CA ASN A 592 21.24 -27.29 26.32
C ASN A 592 20.09 -26.43 25.80
N THR A 593 18.87 -26.64 26.33
CA THR A 593 17.67 -25.84 26.04
C THR A 593 18.02 -24.39 25.77
N ILE A 594 17.65 -23.89 24.58
CA ILE A 594 17.97 -22.54 24.07
C ILE A 594 17.90 -21.54 25.22
N ASP A 595 19.06 -21.02 25.60
CA ASP A 595 19.10 -20.03 26.67
C ASP A 595 18.58 -18.72 26.06
N PRO A 596 17.50 -18.11 26.57
CA PRO A 596 17.07 -16.80 26.07
C PRO A 596 18.16 -15.74 26.25
N ASP A 597 19.13 -15.98 27.14
CA ASP A 597 20.34 -15.19 27.32
C ASP A 597 21.53 -15.64 26.43
N ASP A 598 21.44 -16.65 25.54
CA ASP A 598 22.45 -17.03 24.50
C ASP A 598 21.72 -17.51 23.22
N LEU A 599 21.51 -16.59 22.27
CA LEU A 599 20.51 -16.71 21.20
C LEU A 599 20.91 -17.51 19.96
N ASP A 600 22.20 -17.79 19.79
CA ASP A 600 22.71 -18.64 18.70
C ASP A 600 23.37 -19.92 19.21
N GLY A 601 23.57 -20.05 20.52
CA GLY A 601 24.03 -21.26 21.19
C GLY A 601 25.55 -21.45 21.12
N ASP A 602 26.34 -20.38 21.02
CA ASP A 602 27.80 -20.47 21.01
C ASP A 602 28.42 -20.73 22.40
N GLY A 603 27.67 -20.43 23.47
CA GLY A 603 28.11 -20.54 24.85
C GLY A 603 28.52 -19.22 25.51
N VAL A 604 28.26 -18.08 24.89
CA VAL A 604 28.47 -16.72 25.43
C VAL A 604 27.12 -16.00 25.55
N ALA A 605 26.86 -15.43 26.72
CA ALA A 605 25.57 -14.78 26.97
C ALA A 605 25.46 -13.41 26.28
N ASN A 606 24.31 -13.14 25.65
CA ASN A 606 23.90 -11.94 24.91
C ASN A 606 24.29 -10.58 25.52
N ASP A 607 24.44 -10.48 26.85
CA ASP A 607 24.85 -9.25 27.55
C ASP A 607 26.38 -9.04 27.59
N THR A 608 27.13 -10.07 27.20
CA THR A 608 28.60 -10.11 27.12
C THR A 608 29.13 -10.56 25.75
N ASP A 609 28.26 -11.15 24.93
CA ASP A 609 28.49 -11.56 23.56
C ASP A 609 28.55 -10.34 22.62
N ASN A 610 29.50 -10.37 21.69
CA ASN A 610 29.64 -9.35 20.66
C ASN A 610 28.87 -9.66 19.36
N CYS A 611 28.24 -10.83 19.21
CA CYS A 611 27.34 -11.16 18.11
C CYS A 611 26.07 -11.96 18.49
N PRO A 612 25.09 -11.39 19.26
CA PRO A 612 23.90 -12.08 19.83
C PRO A 612 22.81 -12.66 18.88
N VAL A 613 23.23 -13.24 17.75
CA VAL A 613 22.47 -13.92 16.66
C VAL A 613 23.37 -14.66 15.64
N HIS A 614 24.70 -14.64 15.76
CA HIS A 614 25.64 -15.04 14.71
C HIS A 614 26.85 -15.87 15.22
N PHE A 615 26.56 -16.99 15.91
CA PHE A 615 27.45 -18.06 16.40
C PHE A 615 28.95 -17.84 16.16
N ASN A 616 29.65 -17.30 17.15
CA ASN A 616 31.07 -16.99 17.06
C ASN A 616 31.85 -17.31 18.36
N PRO A 617 31.97 -18.59 18.77
CA PRO A 617 32.41 -18.98 20.13
C PRO A 617 33.88 -18.68 20.48
N GLY A 618 34.65 -18.08 19.55
CA GLY A 618 35.96 -17.48 19.82
C GLY A 618 35.90 -15.99 20.20
N GLN A 619 34.73 -15.37 20.03
CA GLN A 619 34.42 -13.96 20.23
C GLN A 619 35.38 -13.04 19.47
N GLU A 620 35.81 -13.47 18.28
CA GLU A 620 36.64 -12.69 17.37
C GLU A 620 36.00 -11.33 17.06
N ASN A 621 36.79 -10.28 17.23
CA ASN A 621 36.40 -8.88 17.06
C ASN A 621 37.69 -8.11 16.72
N THR A 622 37.96 -8.01 15.43
CA THR A 622 39.22 -7.54 14.83
C THR A 622 39.27 -6.01 14.79
N SER A 623 38.13 -5.36 14.60
CA SER A 623 37.93 -3.92 14.76
C SER A 623 38.14 -3.44 16.21
N GLY A 624 37.69 -4.25 17.18
CA GLY A 624 37.73 -4.00 18.62
C GLY A 624 36.51 -3.27 19.18
N ASP A 625 35.37 -3.28 18.48
CA ASP A 625 34.18 -2.48 18.79
C ASP A 625 33.05 -3.25 19.52
N ALA A 626 31.80 -2.81 19.42
CA ALA A 626 30.65 -3.45 20.06
C ALA A 626 30.21 -4.75 19.36
N TYR A 627 30.58 -4.94 18.09
CA TYR A 627 30.18 -6.06 17.23
C TYR A 627 31.38 -6.97 16.91
N GLY A 628 31.18 -8.28 16.94
CA GLY A 628 32.21 -9.25 16.54
C GLY A 628 32.30 -9.45 15.02
N ASP A 629 33.33 -10.20 14.61
CA ASP A 629 33.68 -10.41 13.20
C ASP A 629 32.62 -11.20 12.40
N ALA A 630 31.71 -11.91 13.08
CA ALA A 630 30.65 -12.71 12.47
C ALA A 630 29.38 -11.91 12.16
N CYS A 631 29.12 -10.84 12.91
CA CYS A 631 27.92 -10.01 12.82
C CYS A 631 28.20 -8.57 12.38
N SER A 632 29.44 -8.07 12.55
CA SER A 632 29.82 -6.74 12.13
C SER A 632 29.69 -6.61 10.61
N PRO A 633 28.94 -5.63 10.09
CA PRO A 633 28.89 -5.37 8.65
C PRO A 633 30.22 -4.83 8.09
N CYS A 634 31.21 -4.55 8.93
CA CYS A 634 32.58 -4.20 8.52
C CYS A 634 33.63 -4.66 9.57
N PRO A 635 33.95 -5.97 9.68
CA PRO A 635 34.77 -6.57 10.76
C PRO A 635 36.16 -5.99 11.03
N GLU A 636 36.73 -5.24 10.09
CA GLU A 636 38.07 -4.64 10.20
C GLU A 636 38.02 -3.15 10.63
N THR A 637 36.82 -2.60 10.89
CA THR A 637 36.57 -1.16 11.14
C THR A 637 35.76 -0.93 12.41
N PHE A 638 36.28 -0.13 13.35
CA PHE A 638 35.66 0.13 14.66
C PHE A 638 34.38 0.99 14.55
N LEU A 639 33.26 0.50 15.10
CA LEU A 639 31.97 1.19 15.19
C LEU A 639 31.59 1.60 16.63
N GLY A 640 31.33 2.89 16.89
CA GLY A 640 30.68 3.34 18.13
C GLY A 640 29.19 2.98 18.23
N GLU A 641 28.61 3.11 19.44
CA GLU A 641 27.17 2.94 19.64
C GLU A 641 26.36 3.87 18.72
N GLY A 642 25.62 3.29 17.77
CA GLY A 642 24.82 4.02 16.78
C GLY A 642 25.61 4.54 15.57
N GLU A 643 26.88 4.17 15.41
CA GLU A 643 27.66 4.44 14.20
C GLU A 643 27.45 3.30 13.18
N ALA A 644 27.14 3.67 11.93
CA ALA A 644 27.10 2.74 10.81
C ALA A 644 28.46 2.70 10.10
N CYS A 645 28.74 1.61 9.37
CA CYS A 645 29.97 1.49 8.58
C CYS A 645 30.23 2.73 7.71
N PRO A 646 31.49 3.15 7.54
CA PRO A 646 31.85 4.21 6.60
C PRO A 646 31.66 3.71 5.16
N VAL A 647 30.47 3.94 4.61
CA VAL A 647 30.11 3.51 3.25
C VAL A 647 30.63 4.55 2.26
N SER A 648 31.62 4.18 1.45
CA SER A 648 32.12 5.04 0.39
C SER A 648 31.04 5.38 -0.64
N ILE A 649 31.08 6.57 -1.24
CA ILE A 649 30.17 6.91 -2.35
C ILE A 649 30.32 5.89 -3.49
N TYR A 650 31.55 5.41 -3.74
CA TYR A 650 31.84 4.38 -4.74
C TYR A 650 31.04 3.09 -4.51
N SER A 651 30.97 2.58 -3.28
CA SER A 651 30.32 1.29 -2.96
C SER A 651 28.79 1.31 -3.05
N ILE A 652 28.17 2.48 -2.83
CA ILE A 652 26.75 2.69 -3.16
C ILE A 652 26.57 2.76 -4.68
N LYS A 653 27.35 3.62 -5.34
CA LYS A 653 27.19 3.94 -6.76
C LYS A 653 27.63 2.83 -7.71
N ASN A 654 28.43 1.87 -7.26
CA ASN A 654 28.84 0.68 -8.03
C ASN A 654 27.99 -0.58 -7.74
N GLY A 655 27.11 -0.54 -6.72
CA GLY A 655 26.25 -1.66 -6.33
C GLY A 655 26.91 -2.74 -5.47
N THR A 656 27.92 -2.42 -4.65
CA THR A 656 28.46 -3.34 -3.61
C THR A 656 27.94 -3.04 -2.20
N THR A 657 26.83 -2.30 -2.09
CA THR A 657 26.11 -2.03 -0.84
C THR A 657 24.63 -1.88 -1.18
N ASP A 658 23.76 -2.53 -0.42
CA ASP A 658 22.33 -2.61 -0.76
C ASP A 658 21.57 -1.28 -0.50
N PRO A 659 20.48 -1.03 -1.24
CA PRO A 659 19.61 0.12 -0.98
C PRO A 659 18.98 0.04 0.41
N GLY A 660 19.02 1.14 1.16
CA GLY A 660 18.50 1.23 2.53
C GLY A 660 19.59 1.25 3.59
N SER A 661 20.81 0.79 3.30
CA SER A 661 21.93 0.82 4.26
C SER A 661 22.18 2.24 4.78
N LEU A 662 22.19 2.38 6.11
CA LEU A 662 22.72 3.55 6.81
C LEU A 662 24.24 3.62 6.61
N GLY A 663 24.79 4.81 6.41
CA GLY A 663 26.24 4.98 6.24
C GLY A 663 26.72 6.39 6.54
N THR A 664 27.99 6.48 6.94
CA THR A 664 28.69 7.76 7.13
C THR A 664 29.68 8.00 5.99
N PHE A 665 29.59 9.19 5.38
CA PHE A 665 30.49 9.69 4.34
C PHE A 665 31.44 10.72 4.97
N GLU A 666 32.68 10.31 5.26
CA GLU A 666 33.66 11.21 5.86
C GLU A 666 34.30 12.16 4.85
N GLY A 667 34.50 13.42 5.24
CA GLY A 667 35.34 14.37 4.51
C GLY A 667 34.96 14.70 3.06
N VAL A 668 33.70 14.49 2.65
CA VAL A 668 33.23 14.73 1.28
C VAL A 668 33.04 16.23 1.01
N ILE A 669 33.25 16.67 -0.24
CA ILE A 669 33.19 18.08 -0.64
C ILE A 669 31.82 18.38 -1.25
N VAL A 670 31.14 19.42 -0.77
CA VAL A 670 29.87 19.91 -1.33
C VAL A 670 30.14 20.63 -2.65
N THR A 671 29.73 20.03 -3.78
CA THR A 671 30.05 20.50 -5.13
C THR A 671 28.99 21.42 -5.74
N ALA A 672 27.73 21.30 -5.28
CA ALA A 672 26.58 22.12 -5.65
C ALA A 672 25.51 22.09 -4.55
N VAL A 673 24.67 23.14 -4.46
CA VAL A 673 23.56 23.24 -3.48
C VAL A 673 22.31 23.73 -4.21
N ALA A 674 21.16 23.09 -3.96
CA ALA A 674 19.84 23.49 -4.44
C ALA A 674 19.01 23.99 -3.25
N GLU A 675 18.91 25.32 -3.10
CA GLU A 675 18.37 25.96 -1.88
C GLU A 675 16.95 25.45 -1.55
N GLY A 676 16.78 24.95 -0.33
CA GLY A 676 15.50 24.42 0.19
C GLY A 676 15.23 22.94 -0.09
N GLU A 677 15.92 22.30 -1.04
CA GLU A 677 15.66 20.91 -1.46
C GLU A 677 16.79 19.93 -1.07
N GLY A 678 18.06 20.28 -1.34
CA GLY A 678 19.17 19.37 -1.14
C GLY A 678 20.52 19.88 -1.68
N PHE A 679 21.51 19.01 -1.73
CA PHE A 679 22.87 19.35 -2.22
C PHE A 679 23.58 18.14 -2.83
N PHE A 680 24.70 18.37 -3.50
CA PHE A 680 25.55 17.34 -4.10
C PHE A 680 26.90 17.30 -3.39
N VAL A 681 27.40 16.09 -3.13
CA VAL A 681 28.72 15.86 -2.56
C VAL A 681 29.56 14.99 -3.48
N GLN A 682 30.88 15.16 -3.44
CA GLN A 682 31.85 14.34 -4.16
C GLN A 682 33.03 14.01 -3.24
N VAL A 683 33.59 12.79 -3.36
CA VAL A 683 34.78 12.36 -2.60
C VAL A 683 35.94 13.32 -2.88
N ASP A 684 36.60 13.77 -1.81
CA ASP A 684 37.77 14.63 -1.85
C ASP A 684 38.93 13.97 -2.63
N PRO A 685 39.42 14.55 -3.76
CA PRO A 685 40.55 14.01 -4.52
C PRO A 685 41.90 14.02 -3.78
N GLN A 686 41.93 14.52 -2.54
CA GLN A 686 43.08 14.43 -1.63
C GLN A 686 42.87 13.40 -0.50
N SER A 687 41.72 12.71 -0.43
CA SER A 687 41.53 11.58 0.48
C SER A 687 42.27 10.33 -0.02
N ASP A 688 42.71 9.48 0.91
CA ASP A 688 43.32 8.18 0.58
C ASP A 688 42.29 7.21 -0.06
N ASP A 689 40.97 7.43 0.16
CA ASP A 689 39.87 6.62 -0.40
C ASP A 689 39.46 7.01 -1.84
N TYR A 690 40.11 8.00 -2.46
CA TYR A 690 39.72 8.48 -3.78
C TYR A 690 40.13 7.50 -4.89
N GLN A 691 39.14 6.79 -5.46
CA GLN A 691 39.34 5.77 -6.49
C GLN A 691 39.35 6.33 -7.93
N GLY A 692 39.00 7.62 -8.11
CA GLY A 692 38.91 8.31 -9.40
C GLY A 692 37.57 9.03 -9.55
N ASP A 693 37.40 9.85 -10.59
CA ASP A 693 36.18 10.65 -10.75
C ASP A 693 34.89 9.80 -10.90
N GLN A 694 35.00 8.58 -11.45
CA GLN A 694 33.83 7.73 -11.70
C GLN A 694 33.26 7.17 -10.39
N TYR A 695 31.94 7.29 -10.23
CA TYR A 695 31.18 6.91 -9.04
C TYR A 695 31.58 7.68 -7.76
N SER A 696 32.26 8.83 -7.90
CA SER A 696 32.75 9.63 -6.77
C SER A 696 31.74 10.61 -6.16
N GLY A 697 30.56 10.80 -6.78
CA GLY A 697 29.58 11.82 -6.36
C GLY A 697 28.18 11.27 -6.10
N ILE A 698 27.39 11.95 -5.27
CA ILE A 698 26.00 11.58 -4.95
C ILE A 698 25.16 12.81 -4.59
N TYR A 699 23.85 12.70 -4.77
CA TYR A 699 22.88 13.70 -4.31
C TYR A 699 22.45 13.42 -2.86
N VAL A 700 22.16 14.47 -2.11
CA VAL A 700 21.73 14.43 -0.71
C VAL A 700 20.41 15.18 -0.60
N TYR A 701 19.33 14.46 -0.32
CA TYR A 701 18.00 15.05 -0.10
C TYR A 701 17.86 15.48 1.35
N ASN A 702 17.63 16.78 1.57
CA ASN A 702 17.70 17.41 2.90
C ASN A 702 16.55 18.42 3.11
N ARG A 703 15.42 18.21 2.44
CA ARG A 703 14.28 19.13 2.45
C ARG A 703 13.70 19.28 3.85
N GLY A 704 13.77 20.49 4.41
CA GLY A 704 13.36 20.77 5.79
C GLY A 704 14.42 20.52 6.87
N GLY A 705 15.64 20.10 6.48
CA GLY A 705 16.77 19.94 7.39
C GLY A 705 17.18 21.24 8.10
N THR A 706 17.77 21.12 9.29
CA THR A 706 18.17 22.26 10.12
C THR A 706 19.58 22.79 9.79
N VAL A 707 20.37 22.01 9.06
CA VAL A 707 21.72 22.35 8.59
C VAL A 707 21.73 22.24 7.06
N PHE A 708 22.17 23.29 6.37
CA PHE A 708 22.45 23.30 4.94
C PHE A 708 23.90 23.80 4.74
N PRO A 709 24.81 22.98 4.18
CA PRO A 709 26.17 23.40 3.90
C PRO A 709 26.24 24.25 2.62
N GLN A 710 27.39 24.90 2.41
CA GLN A 710 27.69 25.76 1.25
C GLN A 710 28.57 25.03 0.24
N VAL A 711 28.58 25.49 -1.01
CA VAL A 711 29.49 24.98 -2.04
C VAL A 711 30.94 25.25 -1.63
N GLY A 712 31.74 24.18 -1.53
CA GLY A 712 33.09 24.23 -0.98
C GLY A 712 33.17 24.04 0.54
N ASP A 713 32.10 23.64 1.23
CA ASP A 713 32.24 22.99 2.54
C ASP A 713 32.74 21.55 2.34
N ARG A 714 33.72 21.14 3.16
CA ARG A 714 34.13 19.75 3.36
C ARG A 714 33.42 19.26 4.62
N ILE A 715 32.64 18.19 4.50
CA ILE A 715 31.71 17.73 5.53
C ILE A 715 31.86 16.24 5.82
N ASP A 716 31.45 15.85 7.03
CA ASP A 716 30.99 14.48 7.29
C ASP A 716 29.45 14.47 7.23
N LEU A 717 28.89 13.39 6.69
CA LEU A 717 27.46 13.23 6.44
C LEU A 717 27.01 11.83 6.85
N THR A 718 25.93 11.70 7.61
CA THR A 718 25.32 10.39 7.94
C THR A 718 23.87 10.36 7.47
N GLY A 719 23.49 9.28 6.79
CA GLY A 719 22.13 9.06 6.26
C GLY A 719 22.01 7.72 5.53
N SER A 720 20.80 7.36 5.10
CA SER A 720 20.52 6.08 4.43
C SER A 720 20.60 6.20 2.90
N SER A 721 21.16 5.17 2.23
CA SER A 721 21.11 5.07 0.77
C SER A 721 19.66 4.87 0.28
N THR A 722 19.23 5.58 -0.75
CA THR A 722 17.87 5.42 -1.34
C THR A 722 17.89 5.59 -2.85
N LEU A 723 16.92 4.97 -3.53
CA LEU A 723 16.70 5.10 -4.97
C LEU A 723 15.33 5.79 -5.21
N PHE A 724 15.33 7.00 -5.77
CA PHE A 724 14.11 7.80 -5.95
C PHE A 724 13.95 8.23 -7.40
N TYR A 725 12.89 7.77 -8.09
CA TYR A 725 12.72 7.89 -9.54
C TYR A 725 13.98 7.49 -10.36
N GLY A 726 14.70 6.47 -9.87
CA GLY A 726 15.96 5.98 -10.43
C GLY A 726 17.20 6.83 -10.15
N GLN A 727 17.08 7.93 -9.40
CA GLN A 727 18.22 8.71 -8.89
C GLN A 727 18.78 8.04 -7.63
N PHE A 728 20.09 7.76 -7.59
CA PHE A 728 20.75 7.28 -6.37
C PHE A 728 21.09 8.47 -5.47
N GLN A 729 20.52 8.52 -4.27
CA GLN A 729 20.65 9.64 -3.33
C GLN A 729 20.79 9.18 -1.88
N VAL A 730 21.34 10.05 -1.03
CA VAL A 730 21.28 9.92 0.43
C VAL A 730 19.97 10.56 0.92
N GLY A 731 19.20 9.81 1.70
CA GLY A 731 18.00 10.26 2.41
C GLY A 731 18.17 10.10 3.93
N ASN A 732 17.12 10.40 4.69
CA ASN A 732 17.07 10.27 6.16
C ASN A 732 18.34 10.82 6.87
N VAL A 733 18.79 12.00 6.45
CA VAL A 733 20.05 12.61 6.92
C VAL A 733 19.96 12.90 8.41
N SER A 734 20.71 12.14 9.22
CA SER A 734 20.73 12.22 10.68
C SER A 734 21.78 13.21 11.19
N ALA A 735 22.90 13.37 10.47
CA ALA A 735 23.99 14.26 10.84
C ALA A 735 24.65 14.93 9.63
N ILE A 736 25.00 16.21 9.78
CA ILE A 736 25.91 16.96 8.90
C ILE A 736 26.92 17.70 9.80
N ASN A 737 28.20 17.40 9.66
CA ASN A 737 29.30 18.04 10.39
C ASN A 737 30.19 18.80 9.40
N ILE A 738 30.33 20.12 9.56
CA ILE A 738 31.18 20.93 8.66
C ILE A 738 32.61 20.98 9.22
N LEU A 739 33.55 20.33 8.54
CA LEU A 739 34.96 20.26 8.93
C LEU A 739 35.74 21.52 8.52
N GLU A 740 35.59 21.96 7.27
CA GLU A 740 36.27 23.13 6.73
C GLU A 740 35.42 23.81 5.65
N SER A 741 35.30 25.14 5.72
CA SER A 741 34.54 25.94 4.75
C SER A 741 35.44 26.68 3.77
N GLY A 742 35.08 26.67 2.49
CA GLY A 742 35.89 27.25 1.41
C GLY A 742 37.03 26.34 0.93
N TYR A 743 36.87 25.03 1.13
CA TYR A 743 37.75 23.98 0.64
C TYR A 743 37.79 23.99 -0.91
N PRO A 744 38.94 23.70 -1.55
CA PRO A 744 39.03 23.63 -3.01
C PRO A 744 38.10 22.56 -3.61
N LEU A 745 37.25 22.98 -4.55
CA LEU A 745 36.38 22.05 -5.28
C LEU A 745 37.19 21.07 -6.17
N PRO A 746 36.69 19.84 -6.41
CA PRO A 746 37.21 18.96 -7.43
C PRO A 746 37.30 19.65 -8.80
N ALA A 747 38.31 19.28 -9.60
CA ALA A 747 38.38 19.73 -10.99
C ALA A 747 37.27 19.03 -11.80
N PRO A 748 36.48 19.75 -12.61
CA PRO A 748 35.38 19.15 -13.34
C PRO A 748 35.89 18.17 -14.41
N THR A 749 35.37 16.95 -14.41
CA THR A 749 35.76 15.90 -15.36
C THR A 749 35.26 16.26 -16.76
N VAL A 750 36.15 16.31 -17.75
CA VAL A 750 35.76 16.59 -19.14
C VAL A 750 35.16 15.32 -19.75
N VAL A 751 33.93 15.43 -20.24
CA VAL A 751 33.15 14.33 -20.85
C VAL A 751 32.51 14.78 -22.16
N SER A 752 32.32 13.87 -23.12
CA SER A 752 31.51 14.19 -24.30
C SER A 752 30.01 14.02 -23.99
N PRO A 753 29.11 14.81 -24.61
CA PRO A 753 27.67 14.66 -24.37
C PRO A 753 27.12 13.26 -24.67
N ALA A 754 27.71 12.55 -25.64
CA ALA A 754 27.32 11.19 -26.00
C ALA A 754 27.63 10.16 -24.91
N GLU A 755 28.63 10.39 -24.06
CA GLU A 755 29.01 9.48 -22.98
C GLU A 755 28.08 9.59 -21.77
N VAL A 756 27.43 10.75 -21.57
CA VAL A 756 26.61 11.05 -20.39
C VAL A 756 25.13 11.35 -20.65
N ALA A 757 24.67 11.43 -21.91
CA ALA A 757 23.24 11.51 -22.24
C ALA A 757 22.45 10.26 -21.80
N ASN A 758 21.12 10.22 -22.01
CA ASN A 758 20.23 9.15 -21.49
C ASN A 758 20.66 7.71 -21.86
N ASN A 759 21.28 7.53 -23.02
CA ASN A 759 21.82 6.24 -23.51
C ASN A 759 23.36 6.16 -23.43
N GLY A 760 24.00 7.10 -22.74
CA GLY A 760 25.44 7.23 -22.63
C GLY A 760 26.06 6.21 -21.67
N ALA A 761 27.15 5.56 -22.10
CA ALA A 761 27.80 4.47 -21.38
C ALA A 761 28.42 4.87 -20.03
N LEU A 762 28.61 6.16 -19.76
CA LEU A 762 29.19 6.70 -18.54
C LEU A 762 28.19 7.54 -17.72
N ARG A 763 26.88 7.56 -18.09
CA ARG A 763 25.87 8.38 -17.39
C ARG A 763 25.73 8.02 -15.90
N GLN A 764 25.84 6.74 -15.56
CA GLN A 764 25.83 6.24 -14.17
C GLN A 764 27.18 6.51 -13.50
N ALA A 765 28.27 6.28 -14.23
CA ALA A 765 29.63 6.51 -13.75
C ALA A 765 29.93 7.97 -13.38
N TYR A 766 29.20 8.95 -13.93
CA TYR A 766 29.34 10.36 -13.53
C TYR A 766 28.12 10.94 -12.81
N GLU A 767 27.12 10.14 -12.44
CA GLU A 767 25.94 10.64 -11.72
C GLU A 767 26.32 11.18 -10.33
N GLY A 768 26.07 12.48 -10.10
CA GLY A 768 26.46 13.22 -8.90
C GLY A 768 27.85 13.88 -8.98
N VAL A 769 28.62 13.59 -10.02
CA VAL A 769 29.99 14.09 -10.21
C VAL A 769 29.97 15.46 -10.91
N LEU A 770 30.92 16.33 -10.56
CA LEU A 770 31.12 17.60 -11.26
C LEU A 770 31.78 17.36 -12.64
N VAL A 771 31.03 17.61 -13.72
CA VAL A 771 31.46 17.40 -15.11
C VAL A 771 31.57 18.71 -15.89
N ARG A 772 32.29 18.67 -17.01
CA ARG A 772 32.30 19.70 -18.05
C ARG A 772 32.14 19.08 -19.42
N VAL A 773 31.16 19.55 -20.18
CA VAL A 773 31.06 19.31 -21.63
C VAL A 773 31.68 20.49 -22.37
N GLU A 774 32.34 20.24 -23.50
CA GLU A 774 33.08 21.24 -24.28
C GLU A 774 32.58 21.28 -25.74
N ASP A 775 32.66 22.46 -26.37
CA ASP A 775 32.25 22.74 -27.77
C ASP A 775 30.85 22.23 -28.17
N VAL A 776 29.87 22.34 -27.26
CA VAL A 776 28.48 21.83 -27.44
C VAL A 776 27.54 22.84 -28.09
N THR A 777 26.50 22.34 -28.75
CA THR A 777 25.48 23.12 -29.47
C THR A 777 24.07 22.71 -29.02
N VAL A 778 23.17 23.68 -28.83
CA VAL A 778 21.75 23.43 -28.51
C VAL A 778 21.08 22.72 -29.68
N THR A 779 20.53 21.52 -29.43
CA THR A 779 19.80 20.71 -30.42
C THR A 779 18.29 20.80 -30.27
N ASN A 780 17.79 21.07 -29.06
CA ASN A 780 16.38 21.32 -28.79
C ASN A 780 16.24 22.37 -27.68
N ASN A 781 15.57 23.49 -27.96
CA ASN A 781 15.28 24.56 -26.99
C ASN A 781 14.01 24.30 -26.14
N SER A 782 13.27 23.20 -26.39
CA SER A 782 12.07 22.80 -25.64
C SER A 782 11.90 21.26 -25.64
N PRO A 783 12.73 20.51 -24.90
CA PRO A 783 12.59 19.06 -24.76
C PRO A 783 11.40 18.67 -23.87
N ASP A 784 10.64 17.66 -24.29
CA ASP A 784 9.43 17.18 -23.59
C ASP A 784 9.72 16.85 -22.11
N PRO A 785 8.82 17.15 -21.15
CA PRO A 785 9.04 16.86 -19.74
C PRO A 785 9.16 15.35 -19.48
N GLY A 786 10.02 14.96 -18.54
CA GLY A 786 10.12 13.56 -18.09
C GLY A 786 8.99 13.16 -17.13
N PRO A 787 8.82 11.86 -16.83
CA PRO A 787 7.79 11.41 -15.88
C PRO A 787 7.89 12.11 -14.52
N GLY A 788 6.76 12.65 -14.03
CA GLY A 788 6.68 13.42 -12.79
C GLY A 788 7.31 14.82 -12.85
N GLN A 789 7.76 15.30 -14.02
CA GLN A 789 8.26 16.65 -14.22
C GLN A 789 7.12 17.55 -14.73
N GLY A 790 6.89 18.70 -14.07
CA GLY A 790 6.06 19.77 -14.62
C GLY A 790 6.78 20.56 -15.72
N ASP A 791 6.05 21.44 -16.42
CA ASP A 791 6.63 22.28 -17.48
C ASP A 791 7.81 23.10 -16.96
N ASN A 792 8.98 22.89 -17.57
CA ASN A 792 10.17 23.67 -17.27
C ASN A 792 10.55 24.55 -18.46
N PRO A 793 10.13 25.83 -18.48
CA PRO A 793 10.41 26.72 -19.60
C PRO A 793 11.92 27.03 -19.77
N PHE A 794 12.80 26.66 -18.83
CA PHE A 794 14.24 26.92 -18.90
C PHE A 794 15.11 25.71 -19.26
N GLU A 795 14.59 24.47 -19.21
CA GLU A 795 15.34 23.27 -19.62
C GLU A 795 15.53 23.22 -21.15
N PHE A 796 16.72 22.85 -21.62
CA PHE A 796 17.03 22.64 -23.04
C PHE A 796 17.96 21.43 -23.22
N ALA A 797 18.16 20.97 -24.46
CA ALA A 797 19.09 19.88 -24.78
C ALA A 797 20.19 20.31 -25.74
N VAL A 798 21.40 19.80 -25.52
CA VAL A 798 22.57 19.98 -26.40
C VAL A 798 22.85 18.71 -27.22
N ASP A 799 24.05 18.55 -27.78
CA ASP A 799 24.43 17.37 -28.57
C ASP A 799 24.10 16.05 -27.89
N SER A 800 23.75 15.05 -28.70
CA SER A 800 23.33 13.71 -28.24
C SER A 800 22.08 13.67 -27.32
N GLY A 801 21.37 14.79 -27.14
CA GLY A 801 20.19 14.87 -26.31
C GLY A 801 20.46 14.99 -24.80
N LEU A 802 21.69 15.32 -24.41
CA LEU A 802 22.02 15.66 -23.02
C LEU A 802 21.25 16.93 -22.61
N ARG A 803 20.50 16.89 -21.51
CA ARG A 803 19.77 18.07 -21.03
C ARG A 803 20.68 19.00 -20.23
N ILE A 804 20.42 20.29 -20.33
CA ILE A 804 20.91 21.32 -19.42
C ILE A 804 19.68 21.84 -18.67
N ASN A 805 19.69 21.70 -17.35
CA ASN A 805 18.56 22.00 -16.47
C ASN A 805 18.93 23.10 -15.47
N ASN A 806 17.94 23.65 -14.77
CA ASN A 806 18.07 24.89 -13.99
C ASN A 806 17.90 24.72 -12.46
N LEU A 807 18.21 23.55 -11.90
CA LEU A 807 17.99 23.26 -10.47
C LEU A 807 18.77 24.21 -9.53
N MET A 808 19.92 24.73 -9.96
CA MET A 808 20.74 25.68 -9.19
C MET A 808 20.94 27.03 -9.91
N TYR A 809 21.11 27.02 -11.23
CA TYR A 809 21.28 28.24 -12.04
C TYR A 809 20.43 28.21 -13.30
N THR A 810 19.66 29.28 -13.52
CA THR A 810 18.86 29.48 -14.75
C THR A 810 19.66 30.30 -15.75
N ILE A 811 19.79 29.78 -16.98
CA ILE A 811 20.40 30.49 -18.11
C ILE A 811 19.31 31.36 -18.77
N ASP A 812 19.38 32.67 -18.55
CA ASP A 812 18.43 33.68 -19.02
C ASP A 812 19.18 34.76 -19.84
N PRO A 813 18.76 35.09 -21.08
CA PRO A 813 17.68 34.47 -21.86
C PRO A 813 17.98 33.01 -22.24
N LYS A 814 16.91 32.22 -22.45
CA LYS A 814 17.03 30.82 -22.84
C LYS A 814 17.81 30.66 -24.15
N PRO A 815 18.77 29.71 -24.23
CA PRO A 815 19.51 29.45 -25.47
C PRO A 815 18.65 28.89 -26.60
N GLU A 816 18.77 29.47 -27.79
CA GLU A 816 18.06 29.02 -28.99
C GLU A 816 18.77 27.87 -29.72
N VAL A 817 18.03 27.07 -30.51
CA VAL A 817 18.61 25.96 -31.30
C VAL A 817 19.75 26.47 -32.19
N GLY A 818 20.86 25.72 -32.22
CA GLY A 818 22.10 26.11 -32.89
C GLY A 818 23.03 27.00 -32.06
N ASN A 819 22.62 27.50 -30.88
CA ASN A 819 23.52 28.27 -30.01
C ASN A 819 24.63 27.37 -29.47
N SER A 820 25.89 27.83 -29.55
CA SER A 820 27.06 27.07 -29.09
C SER A 820 27.60 27.54 -27.74
N PHE A 821 28.23 26.62 -27.01
CA PHE A 821 28.95 26.82 -25.75
C PHE A 821 30.35 26.22 -25.87
N ALA A 822 31.38 27.01 -25.61
CA ALA A 822 32.76 26.51 -25.54
C ALA A 822 32.91 25.52 -24.37
N SER A 823 32.18 25.75 -23.28
CA SER A 823 31.91 24.70 -22.29
C SER A 823 30.68 25.00 -21.44
N ILE A 824 30.02 23.94 -20.96
CA ILE A 824 29.07 23.99 -19.84
C ILE A 824 29.60 23.06 -18.75
N THR A 825 29.75 23.60 -17.54
CA THR A 825 30.13 22.88 -16.32
C THR A 825 28.91 22.69 -15.43
N GLY A 826 28.87 21.64 -14.61
CA GLY A 826 27.78 21.41 -13.67
C GLY A 826 27.88 20.03 -13.05
N VAL A 827 27.03 19.72 -12.07
CA VAL A 827 26.91 18.34 -11.60
C VAL A 827 26.01 17.57 -12.55
N LEU A 828 26.39 16.34 -12.92
CA LEU A 828 25.53 15.47 -13.72
C LEU A 828 24.48 14.85 -12.79
N ARG A 829 23.21 14.94 -13.17
CA ARG A 829 22.07 14.42 -12.43
C ARG A 829 21.29 13.44 -13.30
N TRP A 830 20.86 12.33 -12.71
CA TRP A 830 19.76 11.53 -13.27
C TRP A 830 18.47 11.91 -12.55
N ALA A 831 17.43 12.31 -13.28
CA ALA A 831 16.11 12.63 -12.72
C ALA A 831 15.03 12.61 -13.80
N ASN A 832 13.82 12.17 -13.44
CA ASN A 832 12.68 12.09 -14.37
C ASN A 832 13.04 11.31 -15.66
N GLU A 833 13.73 10.18 -15.51
CA GLU A 833 14.27 9.33 -16.60
C GLU A 833 15.23 10.02 -17.59
N ASN A 834 15.77 11.19 -17.23
CA ASN A 834 16.65 11.98 -18.08
C ASN A 834 17.99 12.27 -17.39
N SER A 835 19.06 12.33 -18.18
CA SER A 835 20.37 12.80 -17.72
C SER A 835 20.53 14.29 -18.03
N LYS A 836 20.90 15.04 -16.99
CA LYS A 836 20.88 16.49 -16.95
C LYS A 836 22.21 17.00 -16.40
N VAL A 837 22.83 17.99 -17.03
CA VAL A 837 23.86 18.81 -16.37
C VAL A 837 23.14 19.96 -15.67
N GLU A 838 23.42 20.14 -14.38
CA GLU A 838 22.89 21.23 -13.56
C GLU A 838 24.02 22.25 -13.33
N PRO A 839 24.08 23.39 -14.07
CA PRO A 839 25.06 24.45 -13.83
C PRO A 839 24.77 25.14 -12.50
N ARG A 840 25.80 25.67 -11.84
CA ARG A 840 25.69 26.23 -10.47
C ARG A 840 25.80 27.74 -10.42
N SER A 841 26.33 28.36 -11.48
CA SER A 841 26.49 29.81 -11.60
C SER A 841 26.77 30.24 -13.04
N GLU A 842 26.76 31.56 -13.29
CA GLU A 842 27.20 32.15 -14.57
C GLU A 842 28.62 31.72 -14.99
N LEU A 843 29.50 31.41 -14.02
CA LEU A 843 30.90 31.03 -14.27
C LEU A 843 31.05 29.62 -14.84
N ASP A 844 30.02 28.77 -14.69
CA ASP A 844 30.00 27.42 -15.27
C ASP A 844 29.63 27.43 -16.77
N VAL A 845 29.11 28.54 -17.31
CA VAL A 845 28.50 28.63 -18.65
C VAL A 845 29.33 29.51 -19.58
N VAL A 846 30.22 28.90 -20.37
CA VAL A 846 31.11 29.62 -21.29
C VAL A 846 30.51 29.60 -22.70
N SER A 847 29.99 30.75 -23.15
CA SER A 847 29.50 30.93 -24.53
C SER A 847 30.54 30.53 -25.58
N GLY A 848 30.11 29.81 -26.60
CA GLY A 848 30.94 29.44 -27.75
C GLY A 848 31.21 30.63 -28.68
N PRO A 849 32.07 30.45 -29.69
CA PRO A 849 32.31 31.48 -30.70
C PRO A 849 30.99 31.91 -31.37
N PRO A 850 30.84 33.20 -31.73
CA PRO A 850 29.68 33.67 -32.47
C PRO A 850 29.75 33.21 -33.92
N PHE A 851 28.67 32.62 -34.43
CA PHE A 851 28.61 32.06 -35.79
C PHE A 851 27.59 32.82 -36.64
N LEU A 852 27.72 32.66 -37.97
CA LEU A 852 26.83 33.28 -38.96
C LEU A 852 25.43 32.64 -38.89
N ALA A 853 24.45 33.39 -38.38
CA ALA A 853 23.10 32.89 -38.12
C ALA A 853 22.09 33.24 -39.22
N ALA A 854 22.12 34.48 -39.73
CA ALA A 854 21.12 34.96 -40.66
C ALA A 854 21.68 35.92 -41.72
N ALA A 855 20.98 36.03 -42.83
CA ALA A 855 21.15 37.05 -43.85
C ALA A 855 19.78 37.68 -44.15
N SER A 856 19.72 39.01 -44.17
CA SER A 856 18.47 39.77 -44.33
C SER A 856 18.61 40.80 -45.46
N PRO A 857 17.74 40.79 -46.49
CA PRO A 857 16.68 39.80 -46.71
C PRO A 857 17.23 38.40 -47.08
N GLU A 858 16.43 37.36 -46.85
CA GLU A 858 16.80 35.96 -47.11
C GLU A 858 16.95 35.65 -48.61
N ALA A 859 16.26 36.42 -49.46
CA ALA A 859 16.42 36.46 -50.91
C ALA A 859 16.54 37.93 -51.33
N LEU A 860 17.47 38.24 -52.25
CA LEU A 860 17.77 39.63 -52.62
C LEU A 860 17.36 39.91 -54.08
N PHE A 861 16.48 40.90 -54.27
CA PHE A 861 16.07 41.35 -55.59
C PHE A 861 16.77 42.67 -55.91
N ILE A 862 17.46 42.76 -57.06
CA ILE A 862 18.29 43.92 -57.41
C ILE A 862 17.95 44.46 -58.81
N ASP A 863 17.55 45.73 -58.88
CA ASP A 863 17.42 46.46 -60.15
C ASP A 863 18.82 46.80 -60.71
N ALA A 864 19.18 46.23 -61.86
CA ALA A 864 20.46 46.45 -62.52
C ALA A 864 20.57 47.84 -63.20
N ASP A 865 19.46 48.56 -63.35
CA ASP A 865 19.44 49.99 -63.72
C ASP A 865 19.37 50.93 -62.49
N GLY A 866 19.27 50.36 -61.28
CA GLY A 866 18.91 51.05 -60.04
C GLY A 866 20.07 51.33 -59.07
N ALA A 867 19.85 51.03 -57.80
CA ALA A 867 20.82 51.21 -56.71
C ALA A 867 21.19 49.86 -56.08
N ASP A 868 22.43 49.75 -55.59
CA ASP A 868 22.98 48.52 -55.00
C ASP A 868 22.07 47.96 -53.89
N GLY A 869 21.68 46.69 -54.02
CA GLY A 869 20.91 45.97 -53.01
C GLY A 869 21.70 45.85 -51.70
N GLN A 870 21.03 46.02 -50.57
CA GLN A 870 21.66 45.93 -49.25
C GLN A 870 21.40 44.54 -48.66
N LEU A 871 22.47 43.85 -48.25
CA LEU A 871 22.39 42.57 -47.56
C LEU A 871 23.01 42.70 -46.17
N THR A 872 22.21 42.54 -45.12
CA THR A 872 22.70 42.54 -43.73
C THR A 872 22.98 41.11 -43.29
N LEU A 873 24.21 40.87 -42.83
CA LEU A 873 24.70 39.58 -42.37
C LEU A 873 24.82 39.63 -40.86
N SER A 874 24.18 38.69 -40.16
CA SER A 874 24.03 38.71 -38.70
C SER A 874 24.57 37.44 -38.05
N LEU A 875 25.32 37.61 -36.97
CA LEU A 875 25.75 36.51 -36.10
C LEU A 875 24.69 36.20 -35.03
N ASN A 876 24.73 35.00 -34.44
CA ASN A 876 23.80 34.61 -33.38
C ASN A 876 23.93 35.47 -32.11
N ARG A 877 25.11 36.03 -31.87
CA ARG A 877 25.44 37.00 -30.81
C ARG A 877 26.57 37.91 -31.28
N ALA A 878 26.85 38.99 -30.55
CA ALA A 878 27.93 39.93 -30.87
C ALA A 878 29.29 39.24 -31.09
N SER A 879 30.06 39.75 -32.06
CA SER A 879 31.41 39.27 -32.38
C SER A 879 32.34 39.38 -31.18
N GLN A 880 33.18 38.36 -30.95
CA GLN A 880 34.22 38.37 -29.94
C GLN A 880 35.57 38.54 -30.63
N GLY A 881 36.06 39.77 -30.69
CA GLY A 881 37.14 40.17 -31.60
C GLY A 881 36.67 40.51 -33.02
N GLU A 882 37.64 40.73 -33.92
CA GLU A 882 37.42 41.09 -35.32
C GLU A 882 37.14 39.84 -36.17
N SER A 883 35.87 39.59 -36.52
CA SER A 883 35.46 38.46 -37.37
C SER A 883 35.29 38.88 -38.82
N THR A 884 35.84 38.10 -39.76
CA THR A 884 35.75 38.38 -41.20
C THR A 884 34.99 37.28 -41.94
N LEU A 885 33.80 37.64 -42.42
CA LEU A 885 32.97 36.80 -43.27
C LEU A 885 33.54 36.82 -44.70
N ALA A 886 33.68 35.66 -45.34
CA ALA A 886 34.05 35.56 -46.75
C ALA A 886 32.79 35.57 -47.62
N LEU A 887 32.79 36.33 -48.72
CA LEU A 887 31.67 36.40 -49.67
C LEU A 887 32.11 35.94 -51.07
N SER A 888 31.28 35.12 -51.70
CA SER A 888 31.48 34.62 -53.06
C SER A 888 30.21 34.70 -53.89
N TYR A 889 30.38 34.92 -55.19
CA TYR A 889 29.30 35.28 -56.12
C TYR A 889 29.26 34.29 -57.30
N ASN A 890 28.13 33.60 -57.49
CA ASN A 890 27.99 32.53 -58.47
C ASN A 890 26.69 32.66 -59.30
N PRO A 891 26.75 32.67 -60.65
CA PRO A 891 27.96 32.72 -61.47
C PRO A 891 28.59 34.13 -61.49
N ALA A 892 29.91 34.19 -61.56
CA ALA A 892 30.66 35.44 -61.52
C ALA A 892 30.34 36.35 -62.74
N GLY A 893 29.98 37.61 -62.48
CA GLY A 893 29.70 38.62 -63.50
C GLY A 893 28.22 38.94 -63.75
N ILE A 894 27.30 38.35 -62.97
CA ILE A 894 25.90 38.83 -62.89
C ILE A 894 25.77 39.91 -61.80
N ILE A 895 26.30 39.62 -60.61
CA ILE A 895 26.38 40.52 -59.46
C ILE A 895 27.83 40.73 -59.01
N SER A 896 28.08 41.81 -58.28
CA SER A 896 29.37 42.14 -57.68
C SER A 896 29.21 42.90 -56.37
N GLY A 897 29.95 42.50 -55.34
CA GLY A 897 30.03 43.19 -54.05
C GLY A 897 31.41 42.98 -53.41
N PRO A 898 31.60 43.32 -52.12
CA PRO A 898 32.85 43.06 -51.43
C PRO A 898 33.07 41.54 -51.27
N THR A 899 34.31 41.06 -51.46
CA THR A 899 34.67 39.64 -51.29
C THR A 899 34.78 39.21 -49.82
N SER A 900 34.66 40.16 -48.89
CA SER A 900 34.69 39.93 -47.45
C SER A 900 34.00 41.08 -46.71
N ALA A 901 33.31 40.77 -45.62
CA ALA A 901 32.75 41.73 -44.67
C ALA A 901 33.39 41.52 -43.30
N THR A 902 33.56 42.57 -42.52
CA THR A 902 34.22 42.50 -41.20
C THR A 902 33.29 43.07 -40.13
N LEU A 903 33.18 42.35 -39.02
CA LEU A 903 32.54 42.77 -37.78
C LEU A 903 33.63 43.13 -36.77
N ALA A 904 33.52 44.28 -36.12
CA ALA A 904 34.35 44.63 -34.99
C ALA A 904 33.90 43.91 -33.71
N ASP A 905 34.78 43.89 -32.70
CA ASP A 905 34.47 43.39 -31.36
C ASP A 905 33.21 44.08 -30.80
N GLY A 906 32.22 43.28 -30.39
CA GLY A 906 30.91 43.75 -29.94
C GLY A 906 29.86 44.01 -31.04
N GLU A 907 30.18 43.93 -32.33
CA GLU A 907 29.20 44.08 -33.42
C GLU A 907 28.52 42.73 -33.75
N GLN A 908 27.19 42.72 -33.86
CA GLN A 908 26.42 41.51 -34.20
C GLN A 908 26.05 41.40 -35.70
N SER A 909 25.98 42.52 -36.43
CA SER A 909 25.57 42.52 -37.83
C SER A 909 26.27 43.57 -38.69
N VAL A 910 26.50 43.23 -39.96
CA VAL A 910 27.18 44.06 -40.95
C VAL A 910 26.41 44.08 -42.27
N THR A 911 26.15 45.26 -42.80
CA THR A 911 25.47 45.44 -44.09
C THR A 911 26.47 45.64 -45.23
N VAL A 912 26.31 44.87 -46.31
CA VAL A 912 27.09 45.02 -47.55
C VAL A 912 26.20 45.47 -48.70
N ALA A 913 26.77 46.30 -49.58
CA ALA A 913 26.15 46.71 -50.84
C ALA A 913 26.52 45.72 -51.97
N ILE A 914 25.51 45.24 -52.70
CA ILE A 914 25.62 44.32 -53.82
C ILE A 914 25.10 45.01 -55.08
N ALA A 915 25.97 45.25 -56.05
CA ALA A 915 25.60 45.79 -57.36
C ALA A 915 25.21 44.66 -58.32
N ALA A 916 24.18 44.88 -59.15
CA ALA A 916 23.88 44.05 -60.30
C ALA A 916 24.50 44.62 -61.57
N THR A 917 24.95 43.74 -62.48
CA THR A 917 25.65 44.12 -63.73
C THR A 917 25.06 43.46 -64.98
N THR A 918 24.17 42.47 -64.79
CA THR A 918 23.35 41.85 -65.84
C THR A 918 21.91 41.77 -65.30
N PRO A 919 20.89 42.37 -65.94
CA PRO A 919 19.48 42.19 -65.56
C PRO A 919 18.93 40.83 -66.01
N ASP A 920 17.76 40.48 -65.50
CA ASP A 920 16.96 39.30 -65.88
C ASP A 920 17.73 37.98 -65.70
N ALA A 921 18.44 37.83 -64.58
CA ALA A 921 19.27 36.67 -64.32
C ALA A 921 19.35 36.28 -62.83
N GLU A 922 19.52 34.98 -62.59
CA GLU A 922 19.69 34.40 -61.26
C GLU A 922 21.18 34.30 -60.89
N ALA A 923 21.48 34.62 -59.64
CA ALA A 923 22.78 34.41 -59.01
C ALA A 923 22.60 33.96 -57.55
N THR A 924 23.70 33.60 -56.91
CA THR A 924 23.77 33.27 -55.48
C THR A 924 24.95 33.99 -54.84
N ILE A 925 24.75 34.43 -53.60
CA ILE A 925 25.82 34.89 -52.70
C ILE A 925 26.02 33.79 -51.67
N SER A 926 27.16 33.11 -51.69
CA SER A 926 27.55 32.22 -50.59
C SER A 926 28.46 32.98 -49.63
N VAL A 927 28.01 33.10 -48.38
CA VAL A 927 28.67 33.82 -47.28
C VAL A 927 29.14 32.79 -46.25
N THR A 928 30.43 32.77 -45.95
CA THR A 928 31.04 31.78 -45.05
C THR A 928 31.72 32.46 -43.86
N LEU A 929 31.49 31.93 -42.66
CA LEU A 929 32.29 32.19 -41.46
C LEU A 929 32.60 30.84 -40.78
N ASP A 930 33.88 30.56 -40.55
CA ASP A 930 34.40 29.37 -39.84
C ASP A 930 33.78 28.01 -40.26
N GLY A 931 33.41 27.90 -41.54
CA GLY A 931 32.83 26.70 -42.16
C GLY A 931 31.31 26.75 -42.34
N VAL A 932 30.59 27.47 -41.47
CA VAL A 932 29.15 27.75 -41.64
C VAL A 932 28.97 28.61 -42.89
N THR A 933 28.11 28.19 -43.81
CA THR A 933 27.88 28.89 -45.08
C THR A 933 26.39 29.11 -45.34
N LEU A 934 25.95 30.36 -45.34
CA LEU A 934 24.63 30.75 -45.85
C LEU A 934 24.72 30.95 -47.37
N THR A 935 23.66 30.61 -48.10
CA THR A 935 23.56 30.86 -49.55
C THR A 935 22.27 31.62 -49.84
N ILE A 936 22.43 32.89 -50.21
CA ILE A 936 21.35 33.83 -50.48
C ILE A 936 21.07 33.81 -51.99
N PRO A 937 19.87 33.42 -52.46
CA PRO A 937 19.47 33.58 -53.85
C PRO A 937 19.33 35.07 -54.20
N VAL A 938 19.76 35.44 -55.39
CA VAL A 938 19.71 36.81 -55.89
C VAL A 938 19.12 36.84 -57.29
N THR A 939 18.03 37.59 -57.46
CA THR A 939 17.36 37.76 -58.75
C THR A 939 17.58 39.20 -59.23
N THR A 940 18.32 39.35 -60.33
CA THR A 940 18.51 40.66 -60.95
C THR A 940 17.39 40.95 -61.94
N TYR A 941 16.93 42.20 -61.98
CA TYR A 941 15.87 42.64 -62.88
C TYR A 941 16.19 44.03 -63.44
N SER A 942 15.28 44.59 -64.23
CA SER A 942 15.34 45.94 -64.79
C SER A 942 13.99 46.65 -64.70
N ALA A 943 13.94 47.91 -65.10
CA ALA A 943 12.67 48.60 -65.31
C ALA A 943 11.74 47.88 -66.31
N ALA A 944 12.30 47.12 -67.26
CA ALA A 944 11.56 46.45 -68.35
C ALA A 944 11.10 45.01 -68.05
N SER A 945 11.52 44.41 -66.94
CA SER A 945 11.18 43.03 -66.56
C SER A 945 9.68 42.87 -66.26
N PRO A 946 9.01 41.78 -66.68
CA PRO A 946 7.59 41.58 -66.40
C PRO A 946 7.33 41.22 -64.93
N ARG A 947 6.38 41.90 -64.31
CA ARG A 947 5.84 41.55 -62.98
C ARG A 947 4.62 40.65 -63.17
N GLU A 948 4.60 39.52 -62.48
CA GLU A 948 3.55 38.51 -62.49
C GLU A 948 3.32 38.00 -61.06
N LEU A 949 2.11 37.51 -60.76
CA LEU A 949 1.82 36.86 -59.49
C LEU A 949 2.59 35.53 -59.38
N SER A 950 3.32 35.33 -58.28
CA SER A 950 4.03 34.09 -57.97
C SER A 950 3.29 33.17 -57.01
N SER A 951 2.51 33.74 -56.07
CA SER A 951 1.71 32.98 -55.13
C SER A 951 0.46 33.78 -54.67
N LEU A 952 -0.55 33.03 -54.22
CA LEU A 952 -1.73 33.49 -53.50
C LEU A 952 -2.09 32.37 -52.52
N SER A 953 -2.25 32.68 -51.23
CA SER A 953 -2.60 31.69 -50.21
C SER A 953 -3.51 32.30 -49.13
N ALA A 954 -4.53 31.55 -48.71
CA ALA A 954 -5.34 31.86 -47.54
C ALA A 954 -4.63 31.47 -46.24
N SER A 955 -4.98 32.11 -45.12
CA SER A 955 -4.48 31.77 -43.78
C SER A 955 -5.19 30.57 -43.14
N ALA A 956 -6.31 30.12 -43.70
CA ALA A 956 -7.10 28.95 -43.26
C ALA A 956 -7.97 28.43 -44.42
N ASP A 957 -8.12 27.10 -44.52
CA ASP A 957 -8.94 26.44 -45.55
C ASP A 957 -10.43 26.39 -45.19
N THR A 958 -10.75 26.44 -43.89
CA THR A 958 -12.12 26.49 -43.34
C THR A 958 -12.18 27.54 -42.22
N ILE A 959 -13.28 28.31 -42.16
CA ILE A 959 -13.60 29.29 -41.12
C ILE A 959 -15.12 29.37 -40.86
N PHE A 960 -15.55 30.12 -39.86
CA PHE A 960 -16.96 30.39 -39.58
C PHE A 960 -17.45 31.78 -40.03
N VAL A 961 -18.76 31.94 -40.21
CA VAL A 961 -19.39 33.24 -40.48
C VAL A 961 -19.06 34.22 -39.36
N GLY A 962 -18.40 35.33 -39.71
CA GLY A 962 -17.86 36.32 -38.77
C GLY A 962 -16.32 36.40 -38.78
N ASP A 963 -15.64 35.29 -39.09
CA ASP A 963 -14.18 35.22 -39.04
C ASP A 963 -13.48 36.05 -40.13
N GLN A 964 -12.19 36.29 -39.89
CA GLN A 964 -11.28 36.97 -40.82
C GLN A 964 -10.27 35.99 -41.43
N VAL A 965 -10.16 36.03 -42.76
CA VAL A 965 -9.14 35.29 -43.51
C VAL A 965 -8.15 36.29 -44.10
N ASN A 966 -6.87 36.06 -43.87
CA ASN A 966 -5.80 36.80 -44.51
C ASN A 966 -5.39 36.07 -45.79
N PHE A 967 -5.37 36.78 -46.92
CA PHE A 967 -4.85 36.30 -48.18
C PHE A 967 -3.53 37.00 -48.48
N ASP A 968 -2.43 36.25 -48.49
CA ASP A 968 -1.12 36.75 -48.87
C ASP A 968 -0.90 36.56 -50.37
N LEU A 969 -0.47 37.65 -51.05
CA LEU A 969 -0.12 37.67 -52.46
C LEU A 969 1.35 38.05 -52.63
N GLU A 970 2.04 37.36 -53.53
CA GLU A 970 3.41 37.67 -53.90
C GLU A 970 3.57 37.94 -55.40
N LEU A 971 4.52 38.81 -55.73
CA LEU A 971 5.02 39.01 -57.09
C LEU A 971 6.33 38.24 -57.31
N ASN A 972 6.54 37.79 -58.55
CA ASN A 972 7.81 37.18 -59.00
C ASN A 972 9.03 38.11 -58.86
N LEU A 973 8.80 39.43 -58.83
CA LEU A 973 9.77 40.52 -58.73
C LEU A 973 9.13 41.69 -57.96
N PRO A 974 9.92 42.53 -57.27
CA PRO A 974 9.41 43.76 -56.67
C PRO A 974 8.63 44.65 -57.65
N ALA A 975 7.55 45.23 -57.16
CA ALA A 975 6.68 46.14 -57.89
C ALA A 975 7.45 47.35 -58.45
N GLY A 976 7.10 47.79 -59.66
CA GLY A 976 7.77 48.89 -60.34
C GLY A 976 7.68 50.22 -59.58
N ALA A 977 8.42 51.23 -60.04
CA ALA A 977 8.48 52.56 -59.40
C ALA A 977 7.14 53.35 -59.34
N ALA A 978 6.06 52.80 -59.88
CA ALA A 978 4.69 53.33 -59.79
C ALA A 978 3.76 52.49 -58.87
N GLY A 979 4.27 51.39 -58.29
CA GLY A 979 3.47 50.29 -57.75
C GLY A 979 2.97 49.35 -58.86
N GLU A 980 2.38 48.23 -58.46
CA GLU A 980 1.60 47.33 -59.33
C GLU A 980 0.18 47.17 -58.74
N THR A 981 -0.84 47.10 -59.58
CA THR A 981 -2.24 46.91 -59.15
C THR A 981 -2.80 45.61 -59.70
N VAL A 982 -3.24 44.74 -58.81
CA VAL A 982 -3.75 43.40 -59.07
C VAL A 982 -5.27 43.43 -58.95
N SER A 983 -5.98 42.98 -59.98
CA SER A 983 -7.45 42.87 -59.95
C SER A 983 -7.87 41.61 -59.20
N LEU A 984 -8.95 41.72 -58.43
CA LEU A 984 -9.46 40.66 -57.55
C LEU A 984 -10.90 40.30 -57.91
N ASN A 985 -11.24 39.02 -57.81
CA ASN A 985 -12.59 38.51 -58.05
C ASN A 985 -12.91 37.42 -57.02
N LEU A 986 -13.99 37.58 -56.26
CA LEU A 986 -14.45 36.58 -55.29
C LEU A 986 -15.58 35.74 -55.92
N LEU A 987 -15.34 34.45 -56.09
CA LEU A 987 -16.35 33.47 -56.51
C LEU A 987 -17.11 32.94 -55.29
N PRO A 988 -18.43 32.67 -55.40
CA PRO A 988 -19.28 32.91 -56.57
C PRO A 988 -19.62 34.40 -56.76
N VAL A 989 -19.56 34.88 -58.01
CA VAL A 989 -19.67 36.32 -58.41
C VAL A 989 -20.99 37.01 -58.00
N GLU A 990 -22.00 36.25 -57.60
CA GLU A 990 -23.28 36.78 -57.09
C GLU A 990 -23.25 37.08 -55.57
N THR A 991 -22.10 36.98 -54.90
CA THR A 991 -21.93 37.24 -53.46
C THR A 991 -22.19 38.71 -53.07
N THR A 992 -22.75 38.93 -51.88
CA THR A 992 -22.96 40.25 -51.27
C THR A 992 -21.78 40.73 -50.42
N LEU A 993 -20.80 39.87 -50.16
CA LEU A 993 -19.67 40.17 -49.27
C LEU A 993 -18.82 41.36 -49.77
N PRO A 994 -18.47 42.32 -48.89
CA PRO A 994 -17.65 43.46 -49.25
C PRO A 994 -16.16 43.08 -49.32
N PHE A 995 -15.64 42.85 -50.53
CA PHE A 995 -14.21 42.65 -50.80
C PHE A 995 -13.62 43.79 -51.66
N PRO A 996 -12.32 44.10 -51.56
CA PRO A 996 -11.67 45.04 -52.46
C PRO A 996 -11.54 44.42 -53.86
N ALA A 997 -11.99 45.13 -54.90
CA ALA A 997 -11.88 44.66 -56.29
C ALA A 997 -10.45 44.76 -56.87
N GLU A 998 -9.54 45.46 -56.19
CA GLU A 998 -8.13 45.61 -56.57
C GLU A 998 -7.28 45.72 -55.29
N VAL A 999 -6.08 45.13 -55.28
CA VAL A 999 -5.02 45.39 -54.29
C VAL A 999 -3.81 46.03 -55.00
N SER A 1000 -3.10 46.92 -54.31
CA SER A 1000 -1.91 47.59 -54.85
C SER A 1000 -0.67 47.29 -54.02
N PHE A 1001 0.39 46.86 -54.68
CA PHE A 1001 1.74 46.75 -54.13
C PHE A 1001 2.41 48.11 -54.28
N ALA A 1002 2.99 48.67 -53.21
CA ALA A 1002 3.72 49.93 -53.32
C ALA A 1002 5.07 49.73 -54.04
N ALA A 1003 5.66 50.81 -54.53
CA ALA A 1003 6.90 50.74 -55.30
C ALA A 1003 8.04 50.08 -54.51
N GLY A 1004 8.56 48.96 -55.01
CA GLY A 1004 9.58 48.13 -54.35
C GLY A 1004 9.06 47.05 -53.40
N GLU A 1005 7.73 46.95 -53.17
CA GLU A 1005 7.15 45.84 -52.41
C GLU A 1005 6.98 44.60 -53.29
N GLN A 1006 7.18 43.42 -52.71
CA GLN A 1006 6.97 42.12 -53.37
C GLN A 1006 5.78 41.34 -52.79
N ARG A 1007 5.31 41.71 -51.60
CA ARG A 1007 4.17 41.10 -50.90
C ARG A 1007 3.07 42.13 -50.67
N ALA A 1008 1.82 41.69 -50.75
CA ALA A 1008 0.66 42.44 -50.31
C ALA A 1008 -0.34 41.48 -49.65
N ASN A 1009 -0.98 41.92 -48.56
CA ASN A 1009 -1.94 41.13 -47.81
C ASN A 1009 -3.36 41.71 -47.98
N ILE A 1010 -4.37 40.83 -48.00
CA ILE A 1010 -5.79 41.20 -48.00
C ILE A 1010 -6.51 40.45 -46.88
N THR A 1011 -6.96 41.16 -45.85
CA THR A 1011 -7.93 40.61 -44.89
C THR A 1011 -9.35 40.69 -45.46
N LEU A 1012 -10.06 39.57 -45.53
CA LEU A 1012 -11.50 39.49 -45.82
C LEU A 1012 -12.25 39.04 -44.56
N THR A 1013 -13.44 39.61 -44.30
CA THR A 1013 -14.30 39.23 -43.16
C THR A 1013 -15.61 38.64 -43.68
N PHE A 1014 -15.87 37.37 -43.37
CA PHE A 1014 -17.00 36.61 -43.93
C PHE A 1014 -18.25 36.74 -43.07
N ASN A 1015 -18.74 37.98 -42.92
CA ASN A 1015 -19.83 38.36 -42.00
C ASN A 1015 -21.20 37.73 -42.31
N GLU A 1016 -21.43 37.23 -43.53
CA GLU A 1016 -22.67 36.56 -43.92
C GLU A 1016 -22.42 35.57 -45.08
N GLY A 1017 -23.20 34.48 -45.11
CA GLY A 1017 -23.18 33.49 -46.19
C GLY A 1017 -22.20 32.33 -45.95
N ALA A 1018 -22.72 31.22 -45.43
CA ALA A 1018 -21.98 29.96 -45.41
C ALA A 1018 -21.97 29.30 -46.81
N GLY A 1019 -20.82 28.78 -47.22
CA GLY A 1019 -20.56 28.15 -48.51
C GLY A 1019 -19.07 28.20 -48.88
N ASP A 1020 -18.73 27.60 -50.02
CA ASP A 1020 -17.36 27.59 -50.56
C ASP A 1020 -17.09 28.89 -51.36
N TYR A 1021 -15.96 29.54 -51.10
CA TYR A 1021 -15.53 30.76 -51.77
C TYR A 1021 -14.14 30.60 -52.39
N THR A 1022 -13.91 31.22 -53.56
CA THR A 1022 -12.58 31.27 -54.20
C THR A 1022 -12.19 32.72 -54.44
N LEU A 1023 -11.09 33.18 -53.87
CA LEU A 1023 -10.49 34.46 -54.26
C LEU A 1023 -9.56 34.23 -55.46
N GLU A 1024 -9.90 34.82 -56.61
CA GLU A 1024 -9.03 34.91 -57.78
C GLU A 1024 -8.29 36.25 -57.78
N ALA A 1025 -6.96 36.23 -57.95
CA ALA A 1025 -6.13 37.41 -58.15
C ALA A 1025 -5.50 37.40 -59.54
N THR A 1026 -5.53 38.53 -60.26
CA THR A 1026 -5.06 38.63 -61.65
C THR A 1026 -4.16 39.84 -61.88
N LEU A 1027 -2.96 39.60 -62.44
CA LEU A 1027 -2.03 40.62 -62.92
C LEU A 1027 -1.59 40.31 -64.35
N GLY A 1028 -1.83 41.23 -65.29
CA GLY A 1028 -1.41 41.09 -66.68
C GLY A 1028 -2.11 39.93 -67.41
N THR A 1029 -1.44 38.79 -67.50
CA THR A 1029 -1.96 37.52 -68.06
C THR A 1029 -2.01 36.37 -67.05
N THR A 1030 -1.60 36.61 -65.81
CA THR A 1030 -1.39 35.58 -64.79
C THR A 1030 -2.49 35.72 -63.73
N THR A 1031 -3.25 34.64 -63.54
CA THR A 1031 -4.32 34.53 -62.56
C THR A 1031 -4.02 33.37 -61.62
N LEU A 1032 -4.10 33.61 -60.30
CA LEU A 1032 -4.01 32.61 -59.25
C LEU A 1032 -5.31 32.58 -58.43
N SER A 1033 -5.58 31.48 -57.74
CA SER A 1033 -6.79 31.26 -56.95
C SER A 1033 -6.47 30.60 -55.61
N ALA A 1034 -7.12 31.05 -54.53
CA ALA A 1034 -7.15 30.36 -53.25
C ALA A 1034 -8.60 30.17 -52.79
N ASP A 1035 -8.91 28.97 -52.30
CA ASP A 1035 -10.23 28.57 -51.83
C ASP A 1035 -10.35 28.73 -50.30
N VAL A 1036 -11.56 28.96 -49.79
CA VAL A 1036 -11.89 28.88 -48.36
C VAL A 1036 -13.35 28.46 -48.17
N THR A 1037 -13.58 27.55 -47.22
CA THR A 1037 -14.91 27.09 -46.82
C THR A 1037 -15.43 27.93 -45.66
N VAL A 1038 -16.61 28.53 -45.78
CA VAL A 1038 -17.26 29.27 -44.69
C VAL A 1038 -18.43 28.46 -44.15
N ALA A 1039 -18.36 28.03 -42.89
CA ALA A 1039 -19.46 27.38 -42.19
C ALA A 1039 -20.26 28.39 -41.35
N ASN A 1040 -21.55 28.14 -41.07
CA ASN A 1040 -22.16 28.79 -39.90
C ASN A 1040 -21.58 28.11 -38.66
N ALA A 1041 -21.19 28.87 -37.63
CA ALA A 1041 -20.92 28.23 -36.34
C ALA A 1041 -22.22 27.60 -35.79
N PRO A 1042 -22.13 26.47 -35.07
CA PRO A 1042 -23.26 25.98 -34.30
C PRO A 1042 -23.65 27.01 -33.23
N ASP A 1043 -24.94 27.32 -33.07
CA ASP A 1043 -25.41 28.31 -32.07
C ASP A 1043 -25.03 27.89 -30.63
N GLU A 1044 -25.00 26.58 -30.38
CA GLU A 1044 -24.72 25.93 -29.09
C GLU A 1044 -24.11 24.55 -29.40
N GLN A 1045 -23.08 24.13 -28.65
CA GLN A 1045 -22.50 22.77 -28.68
C GLN A 1045 -22.67 22.10 -27.32
N SER A 1046 -22.65 20.77 -27.29
CA SER A 1046 -22.91 19.98 -26.08
C SER A 1046 -22.14 18.67 -26.05
N GLU A 1047 -21.77 18.25 -24.84
CA GLU A 1047 -21.32 16.91 -24.50
C GLU A 1047 -22.30 16.30 -23.49
N SER A 1048 -23.01 15.26 -23.92
CA SER A 1048 -24.02 14.56 -23.11
C SER A 1048 -23.47 13.36 -22.33
N PHE A 1049 -22.15 13.10 -22.42
CA PHE A 1049 -21.47 11.94 -21.84
C PHE A 1049 -22.04 10.58 -22.30
N ILE A 1050 -22.93 10.53 -23.29
CA ILE A 1050 -23.54 9.27 -23.77
C ILE A 1050 -22.52 8.31 -24.38
N ASN A 1051 -21.40 8.84 -24.89
CA ASN A 1051 -20.27 8.10 -25.45
C ASN A 1051 -19.18 7.79 -24.41
N PHE A 1052 -19.30 8.28 -23.17
CA PHE A 1052 -18.35 8.00 -22.09
C PHE A 1052 -18.54 6.57 -21.58
N ASP A 1053 -17.51 5.73 -21.74
CA ASP A 1053 -17.49 4.32 -21.29
C ASP A 1053 -16.33 4.13 -20.29
N GLY A 1054 -16.36 4.90 -19.19
CA GLY A 1054 -15.37 4.85 -18.12
C GLY A 1054 -15.38 3.54 -17.31
N PRO A 1055 -14.43 3.34 -16.37
CA PRO A 1055 -14.17 2.07 -15.68
C PRO A 1055 -15.24 1.60 -14.65
N GLY A 1056 -16.52 1.87 -14.93
CA GLY A 1056 -17.66 1.35 -14.16
C GLY A 1056 -17.66 1.83 -12.71
N ASN A 1057 -17.44 0.91 -11.77
CA ASN A 1057 -17.48 1.21 -10.34
C ASN A 1057 -16.14 1.73 -9.76
N THR A 1058 -15.01 1.58 -10.46
CA THR A 1058 -13.71 2.09 -10.02
C THR A 1058 -13.40 3.44 -10.65
N TYR A 1059 -12.57 4.25 -9.97
CA TYR A 1059 -12.07 5.51 -10.53
C TYR A 1059 -10.75 5.28 -11.27
N GLY A 1060 -10.62 5.82 -12.47
CA GLY A 1060 -9.41 5.70 -13.29
C GLY A 1060 -9.12 6.97 -14.08
N ALA A 1061 -8.05 6.95 -14.87
CA ALA A 1061 -7.78 7.95 -15.90
C ALA A 1061 -7.99 7.32 -17.28
N GLY A 1062 -8.30 8.14 -18.28
CA GLY A 1062 -8.52 7.67 -19.64
C GLY A 1062 -9.00 8.78 -20.57
N SER A 1063 -9.57 8.39 -21.71
CA SER A 1063 -10.17 9.32 -22.66
C SER A 1063 -11.40 8.72 -23.35
N PHE A 1064 -12.23 9.59 -23.91
CA PHE A 1064 -13.38 9.23 -24.74
C PHE A 1064 -13.56 10.26 -25.86
N VAL A 1065 -14.25 9.87 -26.93
CA VAL A 1065 -14.64 10.79 -28.01
C VAL A 1065 -16.03 11.31 -27.71
N GLY A 1066 -16.17 12.63 -27.62
CA GLY A 1066 -17.42 13.30 -27.31
C GLY A 1066 -18.39 13.41 -28.49
N ASP A 1067 -19.58 13.94 -28.24
CA ASP A 1067 -20.65 14.14 -29.22
C ASP A 1067 -20.23 15.04 -30.39
N SER A 1068 -19.45 16.09 -30.12
CA SER A 1068 -18.82 16.95 -31.15
C SER A 1068 -17.59 16.33 -31.84
N GLY A 1069 -17.21 15.09 -31.51
CA GLY A 1069 -16.08 14.36 -32.13
C GLY A 1069 -14.68 14.68 -31.57
N TYR A 1070 -14.57 15.61 -30.61
CA TYR A 1070 -13.32 15.90 -29.92
C TYR A 1070 -12.97 14.83 -28.88
N THR A 1071 -11.68 14.65 -28.58
CA THR A 1071 -11.23 13.70 -27.54
C THR A 1071 -11.11 14.39 -26.19
N PHE A 1072 -11.97 13.98 -25.25
CA PHE A 1072 -11.91 14.37 -23.85
C PHE A 1072 -11.01 13.40 -23.08
N ASN A 1073 -10.07 13.93 -22.30
CA ASN A 1073 -9.19 13.17 -21.40
C ASN A 1073 -9.60 13.46 -19.96
N TYR A 1074 -9.51 12.48 -19.05
CA TYR A 1074 -9.94 12.66 -17.66
C TYR A 1074 -9.04 11.93 -16.66
N THR A 1075 -9.01 12.43 -15.41
CA THR A 1075 -8.22 11.88 -14.31
C THR A 1075 -9.09 11.55 -13.08
N GLY A 1076 -8.95 10.32 -12.58
CA GLY A 1076 -9.73 9.77 -11.45
C GLY A 1076 -11.24 9.94 -11.58
N GLY A 1077 -11.77 9.72 -12.79
CA GLY A 1077 -13.19 9.67 -13.11
C GLY A 1077 -13.70 8.23 -13.17
N ARG A 1078 -15.01 8.04 -12.95
CA ARG A 1078 -15.72 6.76 -13.15
C ARG A 1078 -17.03 6.98 -13.89
N LEU A 1079 -17.60 5.90 -14.44
CA LEU A 1079 -18.92 5.93 -15.06
C LEU A 1079 -20.02 6.01 -13.99
N VAL A 1080 -21.06 6.79 -14.33
CA VAL A 1080 -22.39 6.78 -13.72
C VAL A 1080 -23.38 6.63 -14.86
N ASP A 1081 -24.43 5.84 -14.63
CA ASP A 1081 -25.56 5.67 -15.56
C ASP A 1081 -26.84 5.26 -14.80
N GLU A 1082 -27.95 5.11 -15.53
CA GLU A 1082 -29.25 4.65 -15.03
C GLU A 1082 -29.23 3.33 -14.22
N THR A 1083 -28.16 2.52 -14.32
CA THR A 1083 -28.02 1.21 -13.67
C THR A 1083 -27.02 1.20 -12.51
N SER A 1084 -26.28 2.29 -12.31
CA SER A 1084 -25.17 2.35 -11.35
C SER A 1084 -25.63 2.53 -9.89
N ASN A 1085 -24.86 1.99 -8.94
CA ASN A 1085 -25.15 2.02 -7.48
C ASN A 1085 -24.92 3.41 -6.83
N SER A 1086 -25.35 4.50 -7.45
CA SER A 1086 -25.44 5.82 -6.80
C SER A 1086 -26.75 5.96 -6.03
N ASP A 1087 -26.75 6.76 -4.95
CA ASP A 1087 -27.93 7.04 -4.11
C ASP A 1087 -29.07 7.80 -4.83
N TYR A 1088 -28.93 8.04 -6.13
CA TYR A 1088 -29.86 8.74 -7.02
C TYR A 1088 -29.59 8.30 -8.47
N THR A 1089 -30.58 8.45 -9.35
CA THR A 1089 -30.47 8.20 -10.79
C THR A 1089 -30.07 9.46 -11.56
N ILE A 1090 -29.28 9.29 -12.62
CA ILE A 1090 -29.14 10.29 -13.69
C ILE A 1090 -29.96 9.87 -14.93
N ASP A 1091 -30.03 10.73 -15.93
CA ASP A 1091 -30.69 10.46 -17.22
C ASP A 1091 -29.57 10.18 -18.25
N GLY A 1092 -29.50 8.98 -18.83
CA GLY A 1092 -28.35 8.58 -19.66
C GLY A 1092 -27.08 8.23 -18.85
N ARG A 1093 -25.98 8.99 -19.07
CA ARG A 1093 -24.61 8.70 -18.59
C ARG A 1093 -23.93 9.98 -18.09
N GLY A 1094 -22.97 9.84 -17.18
CA GLY A 1094 -22.21 10.97 -16.62
C GLY A 1094 -20.87 10.56 -16.02
N LEU A 1095 -20.01 11.55 -15.77
CA LEU A 1095 -18.65 11.34 -15.25
C LEU A 1095 -18.56 11.75 -13.79
N MET A 1096 -18.17 10.82 -12.90
CA MET A 1096 -17.99 11.12 -11.48
C MET A 1096 -16.52 11.19 -11.09
N PHE A 1097 -16.08 12.32 -10.55
CA PHE A 1097 -14.76 12.51 -9.97
C PHE A 1097 -14.66 11.89 -8.56
N GLY A 1098 -13.49 11.31 -8.25
CA GLY A 1098 -13.15 10.78 -6.93
C GLY A 1098 -12.91 11.88 -5.86
N GLY A 1099 -12.87 11.48 -4.59
CA GLY A 1099 -12.84 12.40 -3.44
C GLY A 1099 -11.46 12.86 -2.95
N SER A 1100 -10.36 12.59 -3.65
CA SER A 1100 -9.01 13.01 -3.22
C SER A 1100 -7.99 13.08 -4.38
N GLY A 1101 -7.15 14.13 -4.36
CA GLY A 1101 -6.14 14.44 -5.39
C GLY A 1101 -6.73 15.06 -6.65
N ASP A 1102 -5.90 15.75 -7.45
CA ASP A 1102 -6.36 16.55 -8.60
C ASP A 1102 -7.13 15.71 -9.63
N LYS A 1103 -8.42 16.03 -9.82
CA LYS A 1103 -9.32 15.40 -10.80
C LYS A 1103 -9.77 16.42 -11.82
N SER A 1104 -9.61 16.13 -13.09
CA SER A 1104 -10.04 17.01 -14.17
C SER A 1104 -10.56 16.25 -15.39
N LEU A 1105 -11.31 16.97 -16.22
CA LEU A 1105 -11.76 16.64 -17.56
C LEU A 1105 -11.21 17.72 -18.50
N ILE A 1106 -10.43 17.33 -19.50
CA ILE A 1106 -9.66 18.23 -20.38
C ILE A 1106 -9.97 17.89 -21.83
N VAL A 1107 -10.28 18.90 -22.64
CA VAL A 1107 -10.37 18.81 -24.11
C VAL A 1107 -9.63 19.97 -24.74
N GLN A 1108 -8.94 19.72 -25.85
CA GLN A 1108 -8.12 20.71 -26.53
C GLN A 1108 -8.60 20.93 -27.97
N GLY A 1109 -8.37 22.15 -28.49
CA GLY A 1109 -8.63 22.48 -29.88
C GLY A 1109 -10.11 22.66 -30.26
N LEU A 1110 -11.00 22.99 -29.32
CA LEU A 1110 -12.42 23.24 -29.59
C LEU A 1110 -12.58 24.46 -30.51
N GLU A 1111 -13.24 24.26 -31.66
CA GLU A 1111 -13.48 25.31 -32.66
C GLU A 1111 -14.82 26.06 -32.43
N GLY A 1112 -14.88 27.31 -32.91
CA GLY A 1112 -16.10 28.16 -32.90
C GLY A 1112 -16.22 29.15 -31.73
N GLY A 1113 -15.19 29.27 -30.89
CA GLY A 1113 -15.17 30.16 -29.73
C GLY A 1113 -16.09 29.71 -28.59
N ILE A 1114 -16.04 30.44 -27.48
CA ILE A 1114 -16.84 30.20 -26.27
C ILE A 1114 -17.28 31.53 -25.63
N ASN A 1115 -18.60 31.71 -25.58
CA ASN A 1115 -19.27 32.86 -24.98
C ASN A 1115 -19.81 32.53 -23.59
N SER A 1116 -20.35 31.32 -23.45
CA SER A 1116 -20.97 30.82 -22.23
C SER A 1116 -20.71 29.33 -22.07
N LEU A 1117 -20.75 28.86 -20.83
CA LEU A 1117 -20.65 27.45 -20.47
C LEU A 1117 -21.67 27.13 -19.39
N ARG A 1118 -22.39 26.03 -19.57
CA ARG A 1118 -23.28 25.44 -18.58
C ARG A 1118 -22.89 23.99 -18.32
N LEU A 1119 -23.00 23.56 -17.08
CA LEU A 1119 -22.75 22.18 -16.67
C LEU A 1119 -23.70 21.78 -15.53
N GLU A 1120 -24.29 20.60 -15.60
CA GLU A 1120 -25.00 20.00 -14.48
C GLU A 1120 -24.02 19.25 -13.55
N MET A 1121 -24.21 19.41 -12.24
CA MET A 1121 -23.44 18.74 -11.19
C MET A 1121 -24.38 18.07 -10.20
N ARG A 1122 -24.02 16.90 -9.67
CA ARG A 1122 -24.81 16.16 -8.68
C ARG A 1122 -23.94 15.61 -7.55
N LYS A 1123 -24.52 15.51 -6.35
CA LYS A 1123 -23.85 15.06 -5.12
C LYS A 1123 -23.61 13.54 -5.17
N ALA A 1124 -22.45 13.08 -5.60
CA ALA A 1124 -22.15 11.64 -5.57
C ALA A 1124 -21.96 11.11 -4.14
N PHE A 1125 -22.72 10.06 -3.80
CA PHE A 1125 -22.81 9.38 -2.51
C PHE A 1125 -23.32 10.21 -1.32
N THR A 1126 -23.90 9.54 -0.33
CA THR A 1126 -24.49 10.15 0.87
C THR A 1126 -23.53 10.98 1.76
N SER A 1127 -22.21 10.96 1.54
CA SER A 1127 -21.21 11.63 2.38
C SER A 1127 -21.42 13.15 2.51
N GLY A 1128 -21.21 13.70 3.71
CA GLY A 1128 -21.38 15.14 4.01
C GLY A 1128 -20.18 16.03 3.61
N ALA A 1129 -19.33 15.58 2.69
CA ALA A 1129 -18.17 16.36 2.24
C ALA A 1129 -18.57 17.55 1.35
N ASN A 1130 -17.79 18.63 1.36
CA ASN A 1130 -17.99 19.74 0.44
C ASN A 1130 -17.66 19.32 -1.01
N ARG A 1131 -18.43 19.83 -1.97
CA ARG A 1131 -18.25 19.60 -3.42
C ARG A 1131 -18.21 20.94 -4.13
N GLN A 1132 -17.24 21.13 -5.02
CA GLN A 1132 -17.08 22.34 -5.83
C GLN A 1132 -16.17 22.03 -7.02
N ILE A 1133 -16.44 22.67 -8.17
CA ILE A 1133 -15.58 22.61 -9.36
C ILE A 1133 -15.06 23.99 -9.76
N GLU A 1134 -13.99 24.00 -10.54
CA GLU A 1134 -13.43 25.16 -11.24
C GLU A 1134 -13.33 24.87 -12.74
N VAL A 1135 -13.57 25.88 -13.57
CA VAL A 1135 -13.52 25.78 -15.03
C VAL A 1135 -12.43 26.72 -15.56
N PHE A 1136 -11.56 26.20 -16.43
CA PHE A 1136 -10.48 26.94 -17.07
C PHE A 1136 -10.66 26.91 -18.59
N VAL A 1137 -10.44 28.05 -19.24
CA VAL A 1137 -10.33 28.14 -20.70
C VAL A 1137 -8.95 28.67 -21.05
N ASN A 1138 -8.23 28.02 -21.98
CA ASN A 1138 -6.85 28.35 -22.35
C ASN A 1138 -5.94 28.49 -21.11
N GLY A 1139 -6.07 27.56 -20.14
CA GLY A 1139 -5.33 27.55 -18.88
C GLY A 1139 -5.70 28.64 -17.86
N THR A 1140 -6.66 29.51 -18.18
CA THR A 1140 -7.11 30.61 -17.31
C THR A 1140 -8.45 30.27 -16.65
N SER A 1141 -8.55 30.36 -15.32
CA SER A 1141 -9.82 30.15 -14.60
C SER A 1141 -10.86 31.18 -15.05
N VAL A 1142 -12.02 30.69 -15.51
CA VAL A 1142 -13.17 31.49 -15.94
C VAL A 1142 -14.32 31.47 -14.92
N GLY A 1143 -14.30 30.54 -13.96
CA GLY A 1143 -15.25 30.54 -12.84
C GLY A 1143 -15.28 29.25 -12.01
N THR A 1144 -15.92 29.33 -10.84
CA THR A 1144 -16.15 28.20 -9.92
C THR A 1144 -17.64 28.01 -9.64
N SER A 1145 -18.03 26.79 -9.28
CA SER A 1145 -19.39 26.53 -8.76
C SER A 1145 -19.58 27.09 -7.35
N GLU A 1146 -20.84 27.19 -6.90
CA GLU A 1146 -21.11 27.23 -5.47
C GLU A 1146 -20.65 25.92 -4.79
N VAL A 1147 -20.45 25.96 -3.47
CA VAL A 1147 -20.09 24.77 -2.66
C VAL A 1147 -21.37 24.06 -2.21
N PHE A 1148 -21.48 22.76 -2.47
CA PHE A 1148 -22.69 21.97 -2.18
C PHE A 1148 -22.39 20.60 -1.53
N GLY A 1149 -23.45 19.85 -1.19
CA GLY A 1149 -23.37 18.47 -0.69
C GLY A 1149 -22.94 18.28 0.78
N ASN A 1150 -22.85 19.35 1.57
CA ASN A 1150 -22.28 19.36 2.93
C ASN A 1150 -23.14 18.71 4.05
N ALA A 1151 -24.29 18.14 3.71
CA ALA A 1151 -25.15 17.39 4.64
C ALA A 1151 -25.09 15.89 4.33
N SER A 1152 -25.16 15.03 5.34
CA SER A 1152 -25.22 13.57 5.14
C SER A 1152 -26.60 13.11 4.64
N GLY A 1153 -26.62 11.99 3.91
CA GLY A 1153 -27.82 11.42 3.29
C GLY A 1153 -27.86 11.61 1.77
N ALA A 1154 -28.80 10.93 1.11
CA ALA A 1154 -29.00 10.99 -0.33
C ALA A 1154 -29.53 12.38 -0.74
N ASP A 1155 -28.97 12.96 -1.81
CA ASP A 1155 -29.37 14.26 -2.34
C ASP A 1155 -29.45 14.18 -3.86
N ALA A 1156 -30.66 14.32 -4.40
CA ALA A 1156 -30.95 14.28 -5.83
C ALA A 1156 -30.99 15.69 -6.46
N THR A 1157 -30.51 16.72 -5.74
CA THR A 1157 -30.45 18.08 -6.25
C THR A 1157 -29.45 18.19 -7.40
N VAL A 1158 -29.93 18.72 -8.52
CA VAL A 1158 -29.08 19.14 -9.65
C VAL A 1158 -28.60 20.56 -9.36
N HIS A 1159 -27.28 20.74 -9.35
CA HIS A 1159 -26.63 22.04 -9.21
C HIS A 1159 -26.12 22.45 -10.59
N GLU A 1160 -26.60 23.58 -11.11
CA GLU A 1160 -26.15 24.12 -12.40
C GLU A 1160 -25.00 25.11 -12.16
N LEU A 1161 -23.88 24.94 -12.86
CA LEU A 1161 -22.90 26.01 -13.06
C LEU A 1161 -23.21 26.66 -14.39
N LEU A 1162 -23.51 27.97 -14.37
CA LEU A 1162 -23.64 28.80 -15.57
C LEU A 1162 -22.58 29.90 -15.53
N LEU A 1163 -21.78 29.98 -16.59
CA LEU A 1163 -20.81 31.02 -16.88
C LEU A 1163 -21.25 31.75 -18.16
N GLU A 1164 -21.29 33.08 -18.11
CA GLU A 1164 -21.63 33.96 -19.23
C GLU A 1164 -20.47 34.96 -19.45
N ASP A 1165 -20.50 35.69 -20.57
CA ASP A 1165 -19.51 36.71 -20.92
C ASP A 1165 -18.04 36.22 -21.00
N ILE A 1166 -17.81 34.94 -21.33
CA ILE A 1166 -16.46 34.37 -21.53
C ILE A 1166 -15.76 35.03 -22.74
N ASN A 1167 -16.49 35.31 -23.82
CA ASN A 1167 -16.06 36.11 -24.98
C ASN A 1167 -14.70 35.72 -25.61
N ILE A 1168 -14.36 34.43 -25.71
CA ILE A 1168 -13.12 33.95 -26.37
C ILE A 1168 -13.46 33.45 -27.77
N SER A 1169 -12.92 34.09 -28.81
CA SER A 1169 -13.17 33.71 -30.22
C SER A 1169 -12.11 32.76 -30.78
N GLY A 1170 -12.45 32.02 -31.84
CA GLY A 1170 -11.55 31.07 -32.50
C GLY A 1170 -11.42 29.74 -31.74
N THR A 1171 -10.25 29.13 -31.80
CA THR A 1171 -9.97 27.83 -31.16
C THR A 1171 -9.61 27.99 -29.67
N PHE A 1172 -10.11 27.10 -28.81
CA PHE A 1172 -9.82 27.12 -27.38
C PHE A 1172 -9.67 25.73 -26.74
N ASP A 1173 -8.96 25.67 -25.62
CA ASP A 1173 -8.85 24.51 -24.74
C ASP A 1173 -9.73 24.70 -23.50
N LEU A 1174 -10.32 23.62 -22.99
CA LEU A 1174 -11.24 23.61 -21.84
C LEU A 1174 -10.81 22.55 -20.81
N GLU A 1175 -10.68 22.98 -19.54
CA GLU A 1175 -10.55 22.09 -18.38
C GLU A 1175 -11.69 22.34 -17.38
N ILE A 1176 -12.25 21.25 -16.84
CA ILE A 1176 -13.16 21.26 -15.68
C ILE A 1176 -12.49 20.43 -14.58
N ARG A 1177 -12.23 21.04 -13.41
CA ARG A 1177 -11.48 20.43 -12.30
C ARG A 1177 -12.31 20.35 -11.02
N SER A 1178 -12.25 19.24 -10.29
CA SER A 1178 -12.79 19.15 -8.93
C SER A 1178 -11.79 19.74 -7.93
N ILE A 1179 -12.25 20.66 -7.07
CA ILE A 1179 -11.40 21.41 -6.13
C ILE A 1179 -11.77 21.18 -4.65
N GLN A 1180 -12.52 20.11 -4.36
CA GLN A 1180 -12.92 19.70 -3.00
C GLN A 1180 -12.92 18.16 -2.88
N SER A 1181 -12.95 17.64 -1.64
CA SER A 1181 -12.86 16.20 -1.34
C SER A 1181 -14.17 15.41 -1.43
N GLY A 1182 -15.30 16.07 -1.71
CA GLY A 1182 -16.55 15.38 -2.02
C GLY A 1182 -16.61 14.92 -3.46
N GLN A 1183 -17.03 13.68 -3.69
CA GLN A 1183 -17.26 13.12 -5.02
C GLN A 1183 -18.36 13.92 -5.75
N VAL A 1184 -18.13 14.33 -6.99
CA VAL A 1184 -19.10 15.06 -7.81
C VAL A 1184 -19.29 14.35 -9.14
N THR A 1185 -20.55 14.14 -9.53
CA THR A 1185 -20.91 13.73 -10.89
C THR A 1185 -21.14 14.98 -11.72
N ILE A 1186 -20.52 15.04 -12.89
CA ILE A 1186 -20.75 16.07 -13.91
C ILE A 1186 -21.46 15.44 -15.12
N ASP A 1187 -22.37 16.21 -15.70
CA ASP A 1187 -23.36 15.78 -16.71
C ASP A 1187 -23.80 17.00 -17.54
N ASN A 1188 -24.34 16.78 -18.74
CA ASN A 1188 -24.91 17.81 -19.63
C ASN A 1188 -24.03 19.08 -19.75
N LEU A 1189 -22.80 18.92 -20.25
CA LEU A 1189 -21.92 20.04 -20.57
C LEU A 1189 -22.41 20.72 -21.85
N VAL A 1190 -22.61 22.02 -21.82
CA VAL A 1190 -23.12 22.80 -22.96
C VAL A 1190 -22.39 24.13 -23.06
N TRP A 1191 -21.89 24.51 -24.24
CA TRP A 1191 -21.22 25.80 -24.45
C TRP A 1191 -21.78 26.54 -25.67
N GLY A 1192 -21.99 27.84 -25.52
CA GLY A 1192 -22.40 28.73 -26.60
C GLY A 1192 -21.18 29.22 -27.36
N SER A 1193 -21.18 29.09 -28.69
CA SER A 1193 -20.11 29.60 -29.56
C SER A 1193 -19.96 31.12 -29.46
N PHE A 1194 -18.76 31.64 -29.72
CA PHE A 1194 -18.49 33.08 -29.73
C PHE A 1194 -17.91 33.55 -31.06
N LEU A 1195 -18.78 34.19 -31.83
CA LEU A 1195 -18.45 34.93 -33.03
C LEU A 1195 -18.40 36.44 -32.68
N PRO A 1196 -17.26 37.13 -32.87
CA PRO A 1196 -17.01 38.48 -32.36
C PRO A 1196 -17.61 39.64 -33.19
#